data_AF-A0A5D0RMJ9-F1
#
_entry.id   AF-A0A5D0RMJ9-F1
#
_cell.length_a   1.000
_cell.length_b   1.000
_cell.length_c   1.000
_cell.angle_alpha   90.00
_cell.angle_beta   90.00
_cell.angle_gamma   90.00
#
_symmetry.space_group_name_H-M   'P 1'
#
loop_
_entity.id
_entity.type
_entity.pdbx_description
1 polymer ?
#
loop_
_entity_poly.entity_id
_entity_poly.type
_entity_poly.pdbx_seq_one_letter_code
_entity_poly.pdbx_strand_id
1 'polypeptide(L)'
;MLPQSIQTLLDGLPRNPEAHGAREAFKRATLTLIAQPDWAVTVVEIIGQLEDPNSEDERLISFLSSTLDEARMARENGKTLGSAFINHLESSLLALKDKGALTDRGRFFLASCWIRAGLDAPESLAKDLTIPDNMLGDFDLSDAPDLGPVIDTLLDEVSGGEVDSLSALHAGFAELIATLPAPIRKAVVRQVVGRLRPIMGELGCALLLDGRPEIRQGAIDGLTDRLDANAVLSDMIGRLTVIRSWIEDADTRSGIDTIVRKALRQGVDPQAIKVAPKVHRALTSLIDGTGAQSMTVAIQAGGSRSVAVVLIKQGFGIKDAYVVPCASASEQRRLIDMIASQVETRDVPVEYVATAIALGLSDGLQHGHPPAAGLVGVVQSLGLSELRPRPAFISNIVVLADPDGRLDAMSVQARGRLITASSDWESQFPMISESWYEDSDNFTGAIECAKTPAGLKRALWQALEDRRCHWTSVIARMGHLLQAAGDDSAPQFAAVAKALEEGRDLKKTPIMEIVFEQSFEVWLHENVLGDAAPGEDVFVPFEVTSGPAPAGMKMPEIRPEKSEELGNLLRPAGLTEWWVDGYMIGVCTAPEFVIPGSWIQILMNVIGPEIDSDKKLDRILELLMLRYNSTLTKLRAPVGVTLIPENEPLASIWADGYLTDWEGNSKFWPKDKLGKNDKNARKLLEDAASWRGDVDRFKKEIPNWLRHRFAAQK
;
A
#
# COMPACT_ATOMS: atom_id res chain seq x y z
N MET A 1 4.95 25.86 -24.34
CA MET A 1 3.95 26.37 -23.37
C MET A 1 3.11 25.20 -22.94
N LEU A 2 2.93 24.98 -21.64
CA LEU A 2 2.12 23.89 -21.09
C LEU A 2 0.63 24.08 -21.46
N PRO A 3 -0.08 23.02 -21.88
CA PRO A 3 -1.54 23.06 -21.97
C PRO A 3 -2.17 23.50 -20.65
N GLN A 4 -3.23 24.32 -20.73
CA GLN A 4 -3.88 24.88 -19.54
C GLN A 4 -4.37 23.81 -18.55
N SER A 5 -4.79 22.64 -19.04
CA SER A 5 -5.17 21.50 -18.20
C SER A 5 -4.01 20.97 -17.36
N ILE A 6 -2.84 20.78 -17.94
CA ILE A 6 -1.63 20.31 -17.26
C ILE A 6 -1.13 21.39 -16.28
N GLN A 7 -1.16 22.66 -16.68
CA GLN A 7 -0.83 23.77 -15.78
C GLN A 7 -1.73 23.79 -14.54
N THR A 8 -3.03 23.58 -14.72
CA THR A 8 -4.00 23.55 -13.61
C THR A 8 -3.68 22.41 -12.63
N LEU A 9 -3.29 21.24 -13.14
CA LEU A 9 -2.85 20.11 -12.30
C LEU A 9 -1.59 20.47 -11.50
N LEU A 10 -0.57 21.03 -12.16
CA LEU A 10 0.68 21.43 -11.50
C LEU A 10 0.45 22.53 -10.46
N ASP A 11 -0.39 23.51 -10.74
CA ASP A 11 -0.71 24.60 -9.82
C ASP A 11 -1.47 24.10 -8.57
N GLY A 12 -2.23 23.01 -8.70
CA GLY A 12 -2.90 22.33 -7.60
C GLY A 12 -1.98 21.49 -6.70
N LEU A 13 -0.75 21.18 -7.15
CA LEU A 13 0.22 20.44 -6.35
C LEU A 13 0.91 21.35 -5.33
N PRO A 14 1.00 20.96 -4.04
CA PRO A 14 1.71 21.74 -3.05
C PRO A 14 3.20 21.86 -3.40
N ARG A 15 3.78 23.03 -3.15
CA ARG A 15 5.20 23.29 -3.39
C ARG A 15 6.12 22.54 -2.43
N ASN A 16 5.64 22.24 -1.23
CA ASN A 16 6.34 21.41 -0.26
C ASN A 16 5.75 20.00 -0.30
N PRO A 17 6.48 18.97 -0.78
CA PRO A 17 6.00 17.59 -0.80
C PRO A 17 5.80 16.99 0.60
N GLU A 18 6.39 17.59 1.65
CA GLU A 18 6.19 17.18 3.05
C GLU A 18 5.00 17.87 3.73
N ALA A 19 4.27 18.74 3.02
CA ALA A 19 3.10 19.40 3.57
C ALA A 19 1.96 18.40 3.87
N HIS A 20 1.17 18.68 4.90
CA HIS A 20 -0.01 17.89 5.22
C HIS A 20 -0.99 17.87 4.02
N GLY A 21 -1.48 16.69 3.63
CA GLY A 21 -2.34 16.50 2.46
C GLY A 21 -1.62 16.54 1.10
N ALA A 22 -0.29 16.71 1.07
CA ALA A 22 0.47 16.73 -0.17
C ALA A 22 0.40 15.39 -0.90
N ARG A 23 0.50 14.27 -0.17
CA ARG A 23 0.43 12.93 -0.75
C ARG A 23 -0.90 12.70 -1.46
N GLU A 24 -2.01 13.10 -0.85
CA GLU A 24 -3.36 12.99 -1.40
C GLU A 24 -3.57 13.93 -2.60
N ALA A 25 -3.00 15.15 -2.57
CA ALA A 25 -3.02 16.05 -3.71
C ALA A 25 -2.24 15.48 -4.91
N PHE A 26 -1.03 14.93 -4.66
CA PHE A 26 -0.24 14.24 -5.67
C PHE A 26 -0.99 13.03 -6.22
N LYS A 27 -1.53 12.16 -5.36
CA LYS A 27 -2.30 10.98 -5.78
C LYS A 27 -3.49 11.34 -6.67
N ARG A 28 -4.26 12.38 -6.35
CA ARG A 28 -5.39 12.80 -7.20
C ARG A 28 -4.93 13.32 -8.56
N ALA A 29 -3.85 14.12 -8.58
CA ALA A 29 -3.31 14.63 -9.83
C ALA A 29 -2.73 13.51 -10.71
N THR A 30 -2.01 12.54 -10.11
CA THR A 30 -1.44 11.40 -10.84
C THR A 30 -2.55 10.52 -11.42
N LEU A 31 -3.60 10.22 -10.64
CA LEU A 31 -4.77 9.46 -11.13
C LEU A 31 -5.47 10.18 -12.28
N THR A 32 -5.60 11.51 -12.21
CA THR A 32 -6.17 12.31 -13.31
C THR A 32 -5.30 12.20 -14.57
N LEU A 33 -3.97 12.25 -14.42
CA LEU A 33 -3.04 12.12 -15.54
C LEU A 33 -3.05 10.72 -16.14
N ILE A 34 -3.17 9.66 -15.32
CA ILE A 34 -3.32 8.27 -15.78
C ILE A 34 -4.60 8.09 -16.59
N ALA A 35 -5.70 8.71 -16.16
CA ALA A 35 -6.98 8.68 -16.86
C ALA A 35 -6.97 9.47 -18.19
N GLN A 36 -5.98 10.34 -18.41
CA GLN A 36 -5.82 11.17 -19.61
C GLN A 36 -4.43 10.93 -20.25
N PRO A 37 -4.19 9.75 -20.86
CA PRO A 37 -2.85 9.37 -21.33
C PRO A 37 -2.26 10.34 -22.37
N ASP A 38 -3.08 11.00 -23.18
CA ASP A 38 -2.62 12.02 -24.14
C ASP A 38 -1.99 13.25 -23.45
N TRP A 39 -2.46 13.61 -22.25
CA TRP A 39 -1.84 14.67 -21.46
C TRP A 39 -0.47 14.22 -20.96
N ALA A 40 -0.34 12.96 -20.53
CA ALA A 40 0.92 12.39 -20.11
C ALA A 40 1.93 12.30 -21.27
N VAL A 41 1.47 11.99 -22.49
CA VAL A 41 2.30 12.07 -23.70
C VAL A 41 2.81 13.50 -23.92
N THR A 42 1.96 14.51 -23.73
CA THR A 42 2.39 15.92 -23.84
C THR A 42 3.44 16.28 -22.79
N VAL A 43 3.31 15.78 -21.55
CA VAL A 43 4.34 15.95 -20.50
C VAL A 43 5.66 15.32 -20.93
N VAL A 44 5.63 14.09 -21.45
CA VAL A 44 6.81 13.38 -21.97
C VAL A 44 7.47 14.15 -23.12
N GLU A 45 6.69 14.70 -24.05
CA GLU A 45 7.20 15.53 -25.14
C GLU A 45 7.94 16.77 -24.66
N ILE A 46 7.36 17.46 -23.67
CA ILE A 46 7.97 18.67 -23.09
C ILE A 46 9.29 18.32 -22.39
N ILE A 47 9.29 17.32 -21.51
CA ILE A 47 10.49 16.90 -20.79
C ILE A 47 11.56 16.42 -21.77
N GLY A 48 11.16 15.68 -22.82
CA GLY A 48 12.06 15.18 -23.85
C GLY A 48 12.78 16.26 -24.67
N GLN A 49 12.30 17.50 -24.64
CA GLN A 49 12.89 18.65 -25.35
C GLN A 49 13.70 19.58 -24.44
N LEU A 50 13.80 19.31 -23.14
CA LEU A 50 14.52 20.16 -22.20
C LEU A 50 16.04 20.09 -22.40
N GLU A 51 16.73 21.21 -22.21
CA GLU A 51 18.19 21.26 -22.07
C GLU A 51 18.57 21.67 -20.64
N ASP A 52 18.08 22.82 -20.19
CA ASP A 52 18.30 23.36 -18.84
C ASP A 52 16.95 23.60 -18.14
N PRO A 53 16.52 22.72 -17.22
CA PRO A 53 15.22 22.83 -16.57
C PRO A 53 15.19 24.02 -15.60
N ASN A 54 14.09 24.76 -15.62
CA ASN A 54 13.76 25.72 -14.57
C ASN A 54 12.94 25.05 -13.45
N SER A 55 12.57 25.80 -12.40
CA SER A 55 11.81 25.26 -11.26
C SER A 55 10.44 24.66 -11.62
N GLU A 56 9.80 25.14 -12.69
CA GLU A 56 8.54 24.57 -13.18
C GLU A 56 8.77 23.25 -13.92
N ASP A 57 9.84 23.17 -14.71
CA ASP A 57 10.25 21.92 -15.39
C ASP A 57 10.64 20.83 -14.38
N GLU A 58 11.34 21.18 -13.29
CA GLU A 58 11.66 20.24 -12.20
C GLU A 58 10.39 19.68 -11.53
N ARG A 59 9.38 20.53 -11.31
CA ARG A 59 8.07 20.08 -10.78
C ARG A 59 7.38 19.14 -11.76
N LEU A 60 7.47 19.41 -13.06
CA LEU A 60 6.91 18.56 -14.10
C LEU A 60 7.60 17.18 -14.15
N ILE A 61 8.92 17.14 -14.03
CA ILE A 61 9.72 15.90 -13.95
C ILE A 61 9.30 15.10 -12.71
N SER A 62 9.20 15.74 -11.54
CA SER A 62 8.73 15.10 -10.32
C SER A 62 7.32 14.55 -10.47
N PHE A 63 6.42 15.30 -11.12
CA PHE A 63 5.04 14.89 -11.33
C PHE A 63 4.93 13.68 -12.25
N LEU A 64 5.69 13.63 -13.35
CA LEU A 64 5.76 12.45 -14.21
C LEU A 64 6.29 11.24 -13.46
N SER A 65 7.38 11.39 -12.69
CA SER A 65 7.95 10.30 -11.89
C SER A 65 6.94 9.73 -10.88
N SER A 66 6.21 10.59 -10.15
CA SER A 66 5.14 10.13 -9.24
C SER A 66 3.97 9.46 -9.99
N THR A 67 3.66 9.92 -11.20
CA THR A 67 2.59 9.31 -12.02
C THR A 67 3.00 7.92 -12.51
N LEU A 68 4.25 7.76 -12.93
CA LEU A 68 4.81 6.46 -13.32
C LEU A 68 4.89 5.50 -12.14
N ASP A 69 5.22 5.98 -10.93
CA ASP A 69 5.22 5.16 -9.72
C ASP A 69 3.82 4.63 -9.40
N GLU A 70 2.79 5.49 -9.49
CA GLU A 70 1.41 5.06 -9.26
C GLU A 70 0.90 4.10 -10.35
N ALA A 71 1.26 4.34 -11.61
CA ALA A 71 0.96 3.42 -12.70
C ALA A 71 1.68 2.07 -12.54
N ARG A 72 2.93 2.08 -12.06
CA ARG A 72 3.67 0.86 -11.69
C ARG A 72 2.93 0.13 -10.58
N MET A 73 2.55 0.80 -9.50
CA MET A 73 1.83 0.20 -8.38
C MET A 73 0.52 -0.45 -8.85
N ALA A 74 -0.25 0.23 -9.69
CA ALA A 74 -1.47 -0.32 -10.28
C ALA A 74 -1.18 -1.59 -11.10
N ARG A 75 -0.14 -1.57 -11.96
CA ARG A 75 0.29 -2.75 -12.73
C ARG A 75 0.68 -3.93 -11.84
N GLU A 76 1.44 -3.67 -10.78
CA GLU A 76 1.88 -4.70 -9.84
C GLU A 76 0.75 -5.31 -9.03
N ASN A 77 -0.31 -4.54 -8.80
CA ASN A 77 -1.52 -5.00 -8.12
C ASN A 77 -2.52 -5.67 -9.11
N GLY A 78 -2.12 -5.88 -10.37
CA GLY A 78 -2.91 -6.60 -11.36
C GLY A 78 -3.95 -5.75 -12.10
N LYS A 79 -3.83 -4.42 -12.07
CA LYS A 79 -4.69 -3.50 -12.85
C LYS A 79 -4.10 -3.25 -14.23
N THR A 80 -4.87 -3.52 -15.29
CA THR A 80 -4.47 -3.27 -16.69
C THR A 80 -4.33 -1.79 -16.98
N LEU A 81 -5.03 -0.91 -16.25
CA LEU A 81 -4.89 0.54 -16.39
C LEU A 81 -3.42 0.99 -16.28
N GLY A 82 -2.68 0.47 -15.28
CA GLY A 82 -1.26 0.77 -15.11
C GLY A 82 -0.39 0.28 -16.27
N SER A 83 -0.61 -0.97 -16.70
CA SER A 83 0.09 -1.56 -17.86
C SER A 83 -0.20 -0.80 -19.16
N ALA A 84 -1.47 -0.49 -19.41
CA ALA A 84 -1.91 0.22 -20.60
C ALA A 84 -1.33 1.64 -20.65
N PHE A 85 -1.32 2.35 -19.52
CA PHE A 85 -0.72 3.68 -19.40
C PHE A 85 0.78 3.66 -19.69
N ILE A 86 1.54 2.77 -19.04
CA ILE A 86 2.99 2.64 -19.25
C ILE A 86 3.29 2.29 -20.71
N ASN A 87 2.64 1.26 -21.26
CA ASN A 87 2.85 0.83 -22.65
C ASN A 87 2.53 1.94 -23.66
N HIS A 88 1.52 2.77 -23.37
CA HIS A 88 1.16 3.91 -24.20
C HIS A 88 2.28 4.97 -24.20
N LEU A 89 2.83 5.31 -23.04
CA LEU A 89 3.96 6.25 -22.94
C LEU A 89 5.21 5.70 -23.63
N GLU A 90 5.53 4.41 -23.47
CA GLU A 90 6.68 3.78 -24.11
C GLU A 90 6.57 3.79 -25.64
N SER A 91 5.36 3.54 -26.16
CA SER A 91 5.06 3.63 -27.59
C SER A 91 5.22 5.06 -28.12
N SER A 92 4.77 6.06 -27.35
CA SER A 92 4.93 7.47 -27.69
C SER A 92 6.40 7.91 -27.65
N LEU A 93 7.18 7.43 -26.67
CA LEU A 93 8.63 7.66 -26.61
C LEU A 93 9.35 7.10 -27.84
N LEU A 94 8.97 5.91 -28.31
CA LEU A 94 9.52 5.34 -29.54
C LEU A 94 9.22 6.24 -30.74
N ALA A 95 7.98 6.73 -30.87
CA ALA A 95 7.61 7.66 -31.94
C ALA A 95 8.38 9.00 -31.86
N LEU A 96 8.69 9.50 -30.66
CA LEU A 96 9.50 10.71 -30.48
C LEU A 96 10.97 10.48 -30.83
N LYS A 97 11.51 9.30 -30.47
CA LYS A 97 12.85 8.88 -30.89
C LYS A 97 12.96 8.84 -32.41
N ASP A 98 12.02 8.17 -33.09
CA ASP A 98 12.04 8.00 -34.56
C ASP A 98 11.94 9.34 -35.31
N LYS A 99 11.29 10.34 -34.70
CA LYS A 99 11.20 11.72 -35.22
C LYS A 99 12.44 12.57 -34.91
N GLY A 100 13.39 12.08 -34.11
CA GLY A 100 14.53 12.86 -33.63
C GLY A 100 14.14 14.01 -32.71
N ALA A 101 13.02 13.88 -31.98
CA ALA A 101 12.44 14.96 -31.18
C ALA A 101 12.99 15.06 -29.74
N LEU A 102 13.91 14.16 -29.35
CA LEU A 102 14.46 14.08 -28.00
C LEU A 102 15.87 14.65 -27.93
N THR A 103 16.11 15.60 -27.03
CA THR A 103 17.45 16.11 -26.70
C THR A 103 18.22 15.11 -25.82
N ASP A 104 19.55 15.26 -25.73
CA ASP A 104 20.38 14.40 -24.87
C ASP A 104 20.01 14.57 -23.39
N ARG A 105 19.81 15.81 -22.93
CA ARG A 105 19.37 16.11 -21.56
C ARG A 105 17.93 15.67 -21.29
N GLY A 106 17.02 15.84 -22.24
CA GLY A 106 15.64 15.37 -22.14
C GLY A 106 15.55 13.85 -21.98
N ARG A 107 16.38 13.08 -22.71
CA ARG A 107 16.51 11.62 -22.52
C ARG A 107 16.91 11.26 -21.10
N PHE A 108 17.87 11.97 -20.53
CA PHE A 108 18.31 11.76 -19.15
C PHE A 108 17.20 12.05 -18.13
N PHE A 109 16.47 13.17 -18.25
CA PHE A 109 15.37 13.48 -17.35
C PHE A 109 14.23 12.46 -17.45
N LEU A 110 13.89 12.01 -18.66
CA LEU A 110 12.91 10.95 -18.87
C LEU A 110 13.39 9.61 -18.28
N ALA A 111 14.64 9.21 -18.51
CA ALA A 111 15.19 7.97 -17.95
C ALA A 111 15.15 7.99 -16.41
N SER A 112 15.45 9.15 -15.82
CA SER A 112 15.36 9.39 -14.38
C SER A 112 13.94 9.20 -13.85
N CYS A 113 12.92 9.65 -14.59
CA CYS A 113 11.52 9.47 -14.18
C CYS A 113 11.13 7.98 -14.05
N TRP A 114 11.51 7.16 -15.03
CA TRP A 114 11.25 5.71 -14.99
C TRP A 114 12.02 5.02 -13.87
N ILE A 115 13.32 5.28 -13.75
CA ILE A 115 14.17 4.61 -12.76
C ILE A 115 13.74 4.98 -11.34
N ARG A 116 13.46 6.26 -11.07
CA ARG A 116 12.95 6.70 -9.75
C ARG A 116 11.57 6.14 -9.43
N ALA A 117 10.75 5.88 -10.46
CA ALA A 117 9.48 5.19 -10.30
C ALA A 117 9.64 3.67 -10.09
N GLY A 118 10.87 3.12 -10.09
CA GLY A 118 11.12 1.69 -9.96
C GLY A 118 10.79 0.88 -11.23
N LEU A 119 10.82 1.52 -12.39
CA LEU A 119 10.61 0.93 -13.71
C LEU A 119 11.94 0.82 -14.49
N ASP A 120 12.01 -0.15 -15.40
CA ASP A 120 13.06 -0.19 -16.40
C ASP A 120 12.87 0.95 -17.41
N ALA A 121 13.93 1.72 -17.64
CA ALA A 121 13.90 2.78 -18.63
C ALA A 121 13.76 2.19 -20.06
N PRO A 122 12.87 2.72 -20.91
CA PRO A 122 12.67 2.20 -22.26
C PRO A 122 13.91 2.37 -23.15
N GLU A 123 14.19 1.38 -24.00
CA GLU A 123 15.30 1.47 -24.99
C GLU A 123 15.13 2.61 -26.00
N SER A 124 13.92 3.16 -26.14
CA SER A 124 13.68 4.37 -26.93
C SER A 124 14.35 5.63 -26.34
N LEU A 125 14.73 5.61 -25.06
CA LEU A 125 15.52 6.68 -24.45
C LEU A 125 17.01 6.59 -24.79
N ALA A 126 17.51 5.40 -25.13
CA ALA A 126 18.89 5.23 -25.55
C ALA A 126 19.16 5.99 -26.86
N LYS A 127 20.24 6.79 -26.86
CA LYS A 127 20.67 7.58 -28.02
C LYS A 127 21.14 6.66 -29.14
N ASP A 128 20.64 6.86 -30.36
CA ASP A 128 21.16 6.13 -31.52
C ASP A 128 22.58 6.61 -31.82
N LEU A 129 23.54 5.74 -31.54
CA LEU A 129 24.92 5.92 -31.92
C LEU A 129 25.20 4.94 -33.06
N THR A 130 25.56 5.47 -34.22
CA THR A 130 25.99 4.65 -35.37
C THR A 130 27.32 4.01 -35.01
N ILE A 131 27.27 2.83 -34.43
CA ILE A 131 28.45 2.01 -34.12
C ILE A 131 28.81 1.24 -35.39
N PRO A 132 30.00 1.48 -36.00
CA PRO A 132 30.42 0.73 -37.18
C PRO A 132 30.46 -0.78 -36.91
N ASP A 133 30.06 -1.62 -37.88
CA ASP A 133 29.91 -3.07 -37.69
C ASP A 133 31.18 -3.78 -37.19
N ASN A 134 32.36 -3.22 -37.45
CA ASN A 134 33.65 -3.74 -36.98
C ASN A 134 33.91 -3.48 -35.47
N MET A 135 33.05 -2.72 -34.79
CA MET A 135 33.14 -2.36 -33.36
C MET A 135 32.03 -3.01 -32.51
N LEU A 136 31.13 -3.81 -33.12
CA LEU A 136 29.98 -4.43 -32.44
C LEU A 136 30.35 -5.64 -31.55
N GLY A 137 31.53 -6.26 -31.75
CA GLY A 137 31.95 -7.47 -31.03
C GLY A 137 32.73 -7.21 -29.74
N ASP A 138 33.46 -6.10 -29.69
CA ASP A 138 34.16 -5.56 -28.53
C ASP A 138 34.31 -4.07 -28.80
N PHE A 139 33.42 -3.25 -28.23
CA PHE A 139 33.61 -1.81 -28.23
C PHE A 139 34.75 -1.51 -27.25
N ASP A 140 35.98 -1.71 -27.73
CA ASP A 140 37.18 -1.56 -26.92
C ASP A 140 37.52 -0.07 -26.78
N LEU A 141 37.10 0.50 -25.65
CA LEU A 141 37.46 1.87 -25.27
C LEU A 141 38.91 1.96 -24.78
N SER A 142 39.74 0.90 -24.84
CA SER A 142 41.17 0.97 -24.50
C SER A 142 41.94 1.97 -25.34
N ASP A 143 41.52 2.15 -26.60
CA ASP A 143 42.13 3.07 -27.58
C ASP A 143 41.45 4.45 -27.59
N ALA A 144 40.40 4.66 -26.79
CA ALA A 144 39.80 5.98 -26.61
C ALA A 144 40.73 6.88 -25.77
N PRO A 145 40.75 8.21 -26.01
CA PRO A 145 41.44 9.15 -25.12
C PRO A 145 40.96 8.93 -23.68
N ASP A 146 41.83 9.13 -22.68
CA ASP A 146 41.51 8.89 -21.27
C ASP A 146 40.16 9.54 -20.89
N LEU A 147 39.11 8.71 -20.86
CA LEU A 147 37.77 9.10 -20.46
C LEU A 147 37.67 9.23 -18.93
N GLY A 148 38.75 8.92 -18.21
CA GLY A 148 38.94 9.03 -16.78
C GLY A 148 38.29 10.28 -16.18
N PRO A 149 38.79 11.49 -16.53
CA PRO A 149 38.30 12.76 -15.98
C PRO A 149 36.84 13.08 -16.37
N VAL A 150 36.41 12.70 -17.57
CA VAL A 150 35.04 12.95 -18.04
C VAL A 150 34.04 12.11 -17.25
N ILE A 151 34.34 10.82 -17.09
CA ILE A 151 33.54 9.91 -16.27
C ILE A 151 33.57 10.35 -14.81
N ASP A 152 34.70 10.79 -14.25
CA ASP A 152 34.73 11.29 -12.86
C ASP A 152 33.82 12.51 -12.67
N THR A 153 33.84 13.45 -13.62
CA THR A 153 32.95 14.62 -13.61
C THR A 153 31.48 14.18 -13.68
N LEU A 154 31.16 13.25 -14.58
CA LEU A 154 29.80 12.71 -14.69
C LEU A 154 29.37 11.97 -13.43
N LEU A 155 30.24 11.19 -12.80
CA LEU A 155 29.94 10.47 -11.55
C LEU A 155 29.71 11.44 -10.39
N ASP A 156 30.46 12.55 -10.32
CA ASP A 156 30.26 13.61 -9.32
C ASP A 156 28.91 14.31 -9.53
N GLU A 157 28.57 14.64 -10.78
CA GLU A 157 27.28 15.23 -11.15
C GLU A 157 26.10 14.31 -10.81
N VAL A 158 26.13 13.04 -11.22
CA VAL A 158 25.00 12.12 -11.02
C VAL A 158 24.85 11.63 -9.59
N SER A 159 25.92 11.67 -8.79
CA SER A 159 25.84 11.36 -7.35
C SER A 159 25.39 12.54 -6.49
N GLY A 160 25.17 13.72 -7.09
CA GLY A 160 24.77 14.93 -6.37
C GLY A 160 25.85 15.43 -5.38
N GLY A 161 27.12 15.13 -5.64
CA GLY A 161 28.24 15.44 -4.75
C GLY A 161 28.44 14.44 -3.61
N GLU A 162 27.62 13.38 -3.51
CA GLU A 162 27.78 12.29 -2.54
C GLU A 162 28.51 11.09 -3.15
N VAL A 163 29.68 11.31 -3.75
CA VAL A 163 30.43 10.27 -4.49
C VAL A 163 30.86 9.08 -3.61
N ASP A 164 30.86 9.24 -2.30
CA ASP A 164 31.18 8.17 -1.32
C ASP A 164 29.93 7.42 -0.82
N SER A 165 28.73 7.80 -1.28
CA SER A 165 27.46 7.10 -1.01
C SER A 165 27.17 6.10 -2.13
N LEU A 166 27.24 4.80 -1.82
CA LEU A 166 26.99 3.75 -2.81
C LEU A 166 25.56 3.83 -3.41
N SER A 167 24.57 4.19 -2.60
CA SER A 167 23.19 4.33 -3.06
C SER A 167 23.03 5.50 -4.02
N ALA A 168 23.60 6.67 -3.70
CA ALA A 168 23.56 7.84 -4.58
C ALA A 168 24.31 7.57 -5.89
N LEU A 169 25.50 6.98 -5.80
CA LEU A 169 26.30 6.59 -6.96
C LEU A 169 25.57 5.58 -7.85
N HIS A 170 24.98 4.53 -7.27
CA HIS A 170 24.24 3.52 -8.03
C HIS A 170 23.00 4.11 -8.71
N ALA A 171 22.20 4.90 -8.00
CA ALA A 171 21.00 5.53 -8.54
C ALA A 171 21.33 6.45 -9.72
N GLY A 172 22.25 7.40 -9.53
CA GLY A 172 22.66 8.32 -10.59
C GLY A 172 23.32 7.61 -11.78
N PHE A 173 24.11 6.56 -11.51
CA PHE A 173 24.73 5.78 -12.58
C PHE A 173 23.70 4.98 -13.39
N ALA A 174 22.66 4.43 -12.74
CA ALA A 174 21.56 3.75 -13.43
C ALA A 174 20.81 4.71 -14.37
N GLU A 175 20.55 5.95 -13.91
CA GLU A 175 19.91 7.02 -14.71
C GLU A 175 20.73 7.35 -15.95
N LEU A 176 22.05 7.49 -15.80
CA LEU A 176 22.98 7.76 -16.89
C LEU A 176 23.03 6.60 -17.90
N ILE A 177 23.28 5.38 -17.43
CA ILE A 177 23.48 4.20 -18.29
C ILE A 177 22.24 3.89 -19.14
N ALA A 178 21.04 4.19 -18.64
CA ALA A 178 19.80 4.02 -19.40
C ALA A 178 19.75 4.83 -20.71
N THR A 179 20.48 5.94 -20.78
CA THR A 179 20.55 6.78 -22.00
C THR A 179 21.53 6.25 -23.06
N LEU A 180 22.31 5.21 -22.73
CA LEU A 180 23.31 4.64 -23.62
C LEU A 180 22.80 3.37 -24.31
N PRO A 181 23.22 3.08 -25.56
CA PRO A 181 22.97 1.79 -26.22
C PRO A 181 23.64 0.61 -25.51
N ALA A 182 23.02 -0.57 -25.58
CA ALA A 182 23.50 -1.79 -24.89
C ALA A 182 25.00 -2.11 -25.07
N PRO A 183 25.60 -2.06 -26.28
CA PRO A 183 27.04 -2.32 -26.44
C PRO A 183 27.93 -1.34 -25.66
N ILE A 184 27.49 -0.08 -25.55
CA ILE A 184 28.20 0.98 -24.84
C ILE A 184 27.99 0.85 -23.33
N ARG A 185 26.80 0.43 -22.88
CA ARG A 185 26.53 0.16 -21.45
C ARG A 185 27.57 -0.80 -20.88
N LYS A 186 27.80 -1.94 -21.54
CA LYS A 186 28.81 -2.93 -21.11
C LYS A 186 30.19 -2.29 -20.95
N ALA A 187 30.66 -1.57 -21.97
CA ALA A 187 31.98 -0.97 -21.99
C ALA A 187 32.15 0.10 -20.89
N VAL A 188 31.16 0.98 -20.71
CA VAL A 188 31.18 2.02 -19.68
C VAL A 188 31.13 1.42 -18.28
N VAL A 189 30.27 0.41 -18.05
CA VAL A 189 30.21 -0.30 -16.76
C VAL A 189 31.56 -0.93 -16.42
N ARG A 190 32.18 -1.64 -17.38
CA ARG A 190 33.53 -2.23 -17.19
C ARG A 190 34.54 -1.18 -16.77
N GLN A 191 34.60 -0.05 -17.50
CA GLN A 191 35.55 1.03 -17.19
C GLN A 191 35.31 1.65 -15.82
N VAL A 192 34.05 1.92 -15.45
CA VAL A 192 33.70 2.52 -14.15
C VAL A 192 34.06 1.57 -13.02
N VAL A 193 33.65 0.32 -13.10
CA VAL A 193 33.90 -0.70 -12.07
C VAL A 193 35.40 -1.02 -11.94
N GLY A 194 36.13 -1.04 -13.06
CA GLY A 194 37.57 -1.31 -13.12
C GLY A 194 38.45 -0.27 -12.39
N ARG A 195 37.93 0.93 -12.08
CA ARG A 195 38.67 1.98 -11.37
C ARG A 195 39.09 1.55 -9.98
N LEU A 196 40.30 1.93 -9.55
CA LEU A 196 40.89 1.41 -8.30
C LEU A 196 40.20 1.88 -7.00
N ARG A 197 39.33 2.92 -7.04
CA ARG A 197 38.57 3.37 -5.86
C ARG A 197 37.74 2.20 -5.29
N PRO A 198 37.78 1.92 -3.97
CA PRO A 198 37.07 0.77 -3.37
C PRO A 198 35.57 0.75 -3.66
N ILE A 199 34.91 1.92 -3.57
CA ILE A 199 33.47 2.06 -3.81
C ILE A 199 33.05 1.63 -5.23
N MET A 200 33.94 1.69 -6.22
CA MET A 200 33.64 1.25 -7.59
C MET A 200 33.54 -0.29 -7.69
N GLY A 201 34.26 -1.01 -6.83
CA GLY A 201 34.09 -2.45 -6.71
C GLY A 201 32.79 -2.81 -5.96
N GLU A 202 32.36 -1.98 -5.01
CA GLU A 202 31.05 -2.13 -4.37
C GLU A 202 29.91 -1.85 -5.37
N LEU A 203 30.06 -0.83 -6.20
CA LEU A 203 29.16 -0.57 -7.34
C LEU A 203 29.13 -1.76 -8.29
N GLY A 204 30.29 -2.36 -8.62
CA GLY A 204 30.34 -3.58 -9.41
C GLY A 204 29.52 -4.72 -8.80
N CYS A 205 29.59 -4.92 -7.48
CA CYS A 205 28.76 -5.93 -6.80
C CYS A 205 27.26 -5.61 -6.88
N ALA A 206 26.88 -4.33 -6.75
CA ALA A 206 25.50 -3.87 -6.89
C ALA A 206 24.96 -4.11 -8.31
N LEU A 207 25.76 -3.80 -9.34
CA LEU A 207 25.39 -3.94 -10.75
C LEU A 207 25.28 -5.39 -11.23
N LEU A 208 25.82 -6.38 -10.50
CA LEU A 208 25.56 -7.80 -10.76
C LEU A 208 24.08 -8.18 -10.56
N LEU A 209 23.30 -7.34 -9.85
CA LEU A 209 21.87 -7.52 -9.60
C LEU A 209 20.99 -6.75 -10.59
N ASP A 210 21.58 -6.05 -11.59
CA ASP A 210 20.81 -5.36 -12.62
C ASP A 210 20.06 -6.37 -13.52
N GLY A 211 18.84 -6.03 -13.94
CA GLY A 211 18.02 -6.86 -14.83
C GLY A 211 18.64 -7.05 -16.22
N ARG A 212 19.47 -6.11 -16.68
CA ARG A 212 20.06 -6.09 -18.02
C ARG A 212 21.37 -6.90 -18.11
N PRO A 213 21.48 -7.88 -19.02
CA PRO A 213 22.65 -8.75 -19.12
C PRO A 213 23.94 -8.02 -19.46
N GLU A 214 23.88 -6.97 -20.30
CA GLU A 214 25.05 -6.19 -20.70
C GLU A 214 25.70 -5.43 -19.53
N ILE A 215 24.89 -4.99 -18.55
CA ILE A 215 25.38 -4.32 -17.34
C ILE A 215 26.06 -5.34 -16.42
N ARG A 216 25.43 -6.50 -16.20
CA ARG A 216 26.03 -7.57 -15.40
C ARG A 216 27.36 -8.05 -16.00
N GLN A 217 27.42 -8.20 -17.32
CA GLN A 217 28.65 -8.59 -17.99
C GLN A 217 29.74 -7.52 -17.85
N GLY A 218 29.41 -6.24 -18.04
CA GLY A 218 30.35 -5.14 -17.80
C GLY A 218 30.87 -5.13 -16.36
N ALA A 219 30.01 -5.42 -15.38
CA ALA A 219 30.40 -5.51 -13.97
C ALA A 219 31.37 -6.68 -13.72
N ILE A 220 31.13 -7.85 -14.31
CA ILE A 220 32.05 -9.01 -14.24
C ILE A 220 33.41 -8.65 -14.84
N ASP A 221 33.42 -8.05 -16.03
CA ASP A 221 34.65 -7.69 -16.72
C ASP A 221 35.44 -6.67 -15.88
N GLY A 222 34.78 -5.63 -15.35
CA GLY A 222 35.40 -4.62 -14.49
C GLY A 222 35.92 -5.20 -13.16
N LEU A 223 35.17 -6.08 -12.50
CA LEU A 223 35.63 -6.77 -11.29
C LEU A 223 36.82 -7.70 -11.59
N THR A 224 36.88 -8.28 -12.78
CA THR A 224 38.03 -9.08 -13.23
C THR A 224 39.25 -8.18 -13.45
N ASP A 225 39.09 -7.03 -14.09
CA ASP A 225 40.18 -6.05 -14.27
C ASP A 225 40.74 -5.58 -12.92
N ARG A 226 39.85 -5.33 -11.93
CA ARG A 226 40.28 -5.02 -10.55
C ARG A 226 41.09 -6.15 -9.94
N LEU A 227 40.68 -7.41 -10.16
CA LEU A 227 41.38 -8.57 -9.62
C LEU A 227 42.77 -8.69 -10.22
N ASP A 228 42.91 -8.46 -11.52
CA ASP A 228 44.20 -8.42 -12.21
C ASP A 228 45.10 -7.29 -11.72
N ALA A 229 44.52 -6.15 -11.35
CA ALA A 229 45.22 -5.03 -10.74
C ALA A 229 45.53 -5.23 -9.23
N ASN A 230 45.19 -6.39 -8.64
CA ASN A 230 45.28 -6.64 -7.19
C ASN A 230 44.49 -5.62 -6.33
N ALA A 231 43.41 -5.09 -6.87
CA ALA A 231 42.56 -4.06 -6.24
C ALA A 231 41.23 -4.62 -5.68
N VAL A 232 41.11 -5.95 -5.61
CA VAL A 232 39.97 -6.64 -4.99
C VAL A 232 40.26 -6.93 -3.53
N LEU A 233 39.37 -6.48 -2.65
CA LEU A 233 39.45 -6.72 -1.22
C LEU A 233 38.85 -8.10 -0.88
N SER A 234 39.38 -8.70 0.17
CA SER A 234 38.91 -10.00 0.68
C SER A 234 37.40 -10.02 1.00
N ASP A 235 36.88 -8.96 1.62
CA ASP A 235 35.46 -8.78 1.93
C ASP A 235 34.59 -8.81 0.66
N MET A 236 35.10 -8.32 -0.48
CA MET A 236 34.41 -8.34 -1.76
C MET A 236 34.23 -9.77 -2.28
N ILE A 237 35.23 -10.64 -2.12
CA ILE A 237 35.12 -12.07 -2.49
C ILE A 237 34.06 -12.77 -1.63
N GLY A 238 33.98 -12.43 -0.34
CA GLY A 238 32.91 -12.88 0.55
C GLY A 238 31.54 -12.49 -0.01
N ARG A 239 31.34 -11.21 -0.35
CA ARG A 239 30.07 -10.71 -0.95
C ARG A 239 29.71 -11.41 -2.24
N LEU A 240 30.67 -11.59 -3.16
CA LEU A 240 30.44 -12.28 -4.44
C LEU A 240 29.92 -13.70 -4.23
N THR A 241 30.40 -14.40 -3.20
CA THR A 241 29.91 -15.74 -2.85
C THR A 241 28.45 -15.73 -2.41
N VAL A 242 28.02 -14.69 -1.70
CA VAL A 242 26.60 -14.51 -1.30
C VAL A 242 25.75 -14.15 -2.51
N ILE A 243 26.15 -13.13 -3.27
CA ILE A 243 25.46 -12.63 -4.46
C ILE A 243 25.27 -13.74 -5.50
N ARG A 244 26.25 -14.63 -5.66
CA ARG A 244 26.15 -15.79 -6.55
C ARG A 244 24.93 -16.66 -6.27
N SER A 245 24.47 -16.72 -5.02
CA SER A 245 23.25 -17.48 -4.65
C SER A 245 21.94 -16.75 -4.97
N TRP A 246 22.00 -15.47 -5.35
CA TRP A 246 20.86 -14.62 -5.69
C TRP A 246 20.73 -14.40 -7.20
N ILE A 247 21.47 -15.14 -8.01
CA ILE A 247 21.52 -14.98 -9.47
C ILE A 247 21.14 -16.30 -10.11
N GLU A 248 20.11 -16.28 -10.96
CA GLU A 248 19.69 -17.45 -11.74
C GLU A 248 20.45 -17.58 -13.07
N ASP A 249 20.89 -16.44 -13.63
CA ASP A 249 21.62 -16.39 -14.90
C ASP A 249 22.92 -17.22 -14.85
N ALA A 250 23.11 -18.09 -15.85
CA ALA A 250 24.23 -19.03 -15.86
C ALA A 250 25.55 -18.32 -16.17
N ASP A 251 25.54 -17.35 -17.08
CA ASP A 251 26.73 -16.63 -17.50
C ASP A 251 27.25 -15.74 -16.37
N THR A 252 26.36 -15.00 -15.72
CA THR A 252 26.73 -14.18 -14.55
C THR A 252 27.28 -15.03 -13.40
N ARG A 253 26.66 -16.20 -13.11
CA ARG A 253 27.19 -17.14 -12.09
C ARG A 253 28.58 -17.66 -12.47
N SER A 254 28.78 -18.05 -13.73
CA SER A 254 30.07 -18.55 -14.22
C SER A 254 31.16 -17.49 -14.14
N GLY A 255 30.84 -16.23 -14.45
CA GLY A 255 31.75 -15.09 -14.29
C GLY A 255 32.16 -14.88 -12.84
N ILE A 256 31.19 -14.89 -11.90
CA ILE A 256 31.48 -14.80 -10.46
C ILE A 256 32.35 -15.98 -9.99
N ASP A 257 31.99 -17.21 -10.37
CA ASP A 257 32.74 -18.42 -10.02
C ASP A 257 34.19 -18.35 -10.54
N THR A 258 34.42 -17.69 -11.69
CA THR A 258 35.75 -17.46 -12.26
C THR A 258 36.55 -16.46 -11.45
N ILE A 259 35.95 -15.32 -11.07
CA ILE A 259 36.58 -14.30 -10.22
C ILE A 259 36.97 -14.91 -8.87
N VAL A 260 36.04 -15.60 -8.20
CA VAL A 260 36.28 -16.23 -6.88
C VAL A 260 37.40 -17.27 -6.97
N ARG A 261 37.38 -18.16 -7.97
CA ARG A 261 38.45 -19.17 -8.15
C ARG A 261 39.82 -18.52 -8.40
N LYS A 262 39.87 -17.43 -9.17
CA LYS A 262 41.11 -16.71 -9.46
C LYS A 262 41.65 -16.01 -8.22
N ALA A 263 40.79 -15.35 -7.44
CA ALA A 263 41.14 -14.70 -6.19
C ALA A 263 41.72 -15.69 -5.15
N LEU A 264 41.08 -16.85 -5.00
CA LEU A 264 41.58 -17.93 -4.13
C LEU A 264 42.96 -18.43 -4.57
N ARG A 265 43.22 -18.56 -5.87
CA ARG A 265 44.55 -18.94 -6.40
C ARG A 265 45.62 -17.88 -6.15
N GLN A 266 45.23 -16.61 -6.08
CA GLN A 266 46.10 -15.48 -5.73
C GLN A 266 46.29 -15.32 -4.21
N GLY A 267 45.69 -16.19 -3.39
CA GLY A 267 45.81 -16.15 -1.93
C GLY A 267 44.89 -15.13 -1.25
N VAL A 268 43.91 -14.59 -1.97
CA VAL A 268 42.86 -13.73 -1.40
C VAL A 268 41.78 -14.63 -0.82
N ASP A 269 41.92 -14.96 0.46
CA ASP A 269 40.93 -15.73 1.21
C ASP A 269 39.74 -14.83 1.58
N PRO A 270 38.46 -15.19 1.33
CA PRO A 270 37.31 -14.42 1.81
C PRO A 270 37.31 -14.28 3.33
N GLN A 271 37.45 -13.04 3.83
CA GLN A 271 37.44 -12.75 5.26
C GLN A 271 36.00 -12.76 5.78
N ALA A 272 35.80 -13.49 6.88
CA ALA A 272 34.61 -13.34 7.69
C ALA A 272 34.59 -11.93 8.32
N ILE A 273 33.38 -11.36 8.45
CA ILE A 273 33.16 -10.05 9.06
C ILE A 273 33.83 -10.02 10.44
N LYS A 274 34.79 -9.10 10.63
CA LYS A 274 35.69 -9.08 11.81
C LYS A 274 34.98 -8.82 13.14
N VAL A 275 33.80 -8.19 13.13
CA VAL A 275 33.00 -7.91 14.33
C VAL A 275 31.53 -8.06 13.97
N ALA A 276 30.83 -8.99 14.63
CA ALA A 276 29.40 -9.13 14.49
C ALA A 276 28.70 -7.80 14.87
N PRO A 277 27.83 -7.26 14.02
CA PRO A 277 27.15 -6.01 14.31
C PRO A 277 26.22 -6.18 15.52
N LYS A 278 26.15 -5.15 16.36
CA LYS A 278 25.15 -5.08 17.43
C LYS A 278 23.83 -4.59 16.86
N VAL A 279 22.82 -5.45 16.86
CA VAL A 279 21.43 -5.06 16.57
C VAL A 279 20.81 -4.49 17.84
N HIS A 280 20.34 -3.25 17.80
CA HIS A 280 19.67 -2.60 18.94
C HIS A 280 18.17 -2.86 18.96
N ARG A 281 17.54 -2.88 17.77
CA ARG A 281 16.10 -3.09 17.59
C ARG A 281 15.84 -3.51 16.14
N ALA A 282 14.92 -4.44 15.93
CA ALA A 282 14.39 -4.78 14.62
C ALA A 282 12.87 -4.69 14.66
N LEU A 283 12.32 -4.00 13.67
CA LEU A 283 10.90 -3.70 13.53
C LEU A 283 10.45 -4.13 12.15
N THR A 284 9.17 -4.47 12.03
CA THR A 284 8.53 -4.75 10.76
C THR A 284 7.12 -4.22 10.77
N SER A 285 6.64 -3.74 9.63
CA SER A 285 5.21 -3.55 9.41
C SER A 285 4.50 -4.91 9.46
N LEU A 286 3.18 -4.86 9.64
CA LEU A 286 2.32 -5.97 9.27
C LEU A 286 2.38 -6.23 7.74
N ILE A 287 1.86 -7.38 7.30
CA ILE A 287 1.75 -7.72 5.88
C ILE A 287 0.38 -7.23 5.36
N ASP A 288 0.40 -6.28 4.42
CA ASP A 288 -0.81 -5.76 3.80
C ASP A 288 -1.45 -6.74 2.80
N GLY A 289 -2.64 -6.40 2.28
CA GLY A 289 -3.36 -7.25 1.32
C GLY A 289 -2.65 -7.40 -0.03
N THR A 290 -1.73 -6.51 -0.37
CA THR A 290 -0.86 -6.64 -1.57
C THR A 290 0.32 -7.57 -1.33
N GLY A 291 0.56 -7.98 -0.09
CA GLY A 291 1.69 -8.80 0.33
C GLY A 291 2.98 -8.01 0.53
N ALA A 292 2.89 -6.69 0.70
CA ALA A 292 4.03 -5.84 1.02
C ALA A 292 4.36 -5.85 2.51
N GLN A 293 5.65 -5.76 2.83
CA GLN A 293 6.17 -5.75 4.19
C GLN A 293 7.47 -4.96 4.25
N SER A 294 7.53 -3.94 5.11
CA SER A 294 8.74 -3.16 5.36
C SER A 294 9.39 -3.58 6.68
N MET A 295 10.70 -3.77 6.68
CA MET A 295 11.50 -4.11 7.84
C MET A 295 12.55 -3.03 8.08
N THR A 296 12.75 -2.65 9.34
CA THR A 296 13.68 -1.61 9.77
C THR A 296 14.54 -2.14 10.92
N VAL A 297 15.86 -2.06 10.80
CA VAL A 297 16.79 -2.58 11.81
C VAL A 297 17.80 -1.49 12.22
N ALA A 298 17.85 -1.16 13.52
CA ALA A 298 18.91 -0.33 14.08
C ALA A 298 20.15 -1.17 14.38
N ILE A 299 21.27 -0.78 13.79
CA ILE A 299 22.52 -1.52 13.84
C ILE A 299 23.64 -0.62 14.35
N GLN A 300 24.62 -1.20 15.04
CA GLN A 300 25.87 -0.56 15.39
C GLN A 300 27.05 -1.51 15.11
N ALA A 301 28.00 -1.07 14.30
CA ALA A 301 29.25 -1.77 14.04
C ALA A 301 30.41 -0.88 14.50
N GLY A 302 31.12 -1.31 15.56
CA GLY A 302 32.12 -0.47 16.22
C GLY A 302 31.51 0.83 16.75
N GLY A 303 32.05 1.97 16.29
CA GLY A 303 31.55 3.31 16.64
C GLY A 303 30.43 3.83 15.73
N SER A 304 30.21 3.21 14.57
CA SER A 304 29.27 3.68 13.56
C SER A 304 27.86 3.12 13.80
N ARG A 305 26.84 3.96 13.59
CA ARG A 305 25.42 3.58 13.70
C ARG A 305 24.73 3.76 12.37
N SER A 306 23.75 2.91 12.11
CA SER A 306 22.94 2.98 10.91
C SER A 306 21.57 2.35 11.12
N VAL A 307 20.64 2.65 10.22
CA VAL A 307 19.34 1.99 10.10
C VAL A 307 19.30 1.28 8.75
N ALA A 308 19.11 -0.04 8.74
CA ALA A 308 18.85 -0.79 7.52
C ALA A 308 17.34 -0.87 7.29
N VAL A 309 16.90 -0.64 6.06
CA VAL A 309 15.50 -0.74 5.64
C VAL A 309 15.41 -1.73 4.49
N VAL A 310 14.41 -2.60 4.50
CA VAL A 310 14.13 -3.58 3.44
C VAL A 310 12.63 -3.65 3.18
N LEU A 311 12.23 -3.56 1.91
CA LEU A 311 10.86 -3.76 1.45
C LEU A 311 10.75 -5.07 0.67
N ILE A 312 9.86 -5.95 1.13
CA ILE A 312 9.49 -7.18 0.43
C ILE A 312 8.09 -7.00 -0.14
N LYS A 313 7.88 -7.42 -1.39
CA LYS A 313 6.55 -7.51 -2.00
C LYS A 313 6.35 -8.87 -2.64
N GLN A 314 5.23 -9.52 -2.30
CA GLN A 314 4.87 -10.82 -2.86
C GLN A 314 4.79 -10.78 -4.39
N GLY A 315 5.37 -11.78 -5.06
CA GLY A 315 5.49 -11.86 -6.52
C GLY A 315 6.65 -11.03 -7.08
N PHE A 316 7.32 -10.21 -6.27
CA PHE A 316 8.44 -9.35 -6.70
C PHE A 316 9.71 -9.55 -5.87
N GLY A 317 9.61 -10.19 -4.70
CA GLY A 317 10.73 -10.36 -3.79
C GLY A 317 11.19 -9.08 -3.11
N ILE A 318 12.51 -8.83 -3.10
CA ILE A 318 13.12 -7.68 -2.44
C ILE A 318 13.06 -6.45 -3.36
N LYS A 319 12.07 -5.59 -3.14
CA LYS A 319 11.78 -4.40 -3.96
C LYS A 319 12.72 -3.24 -3.68
N ASP A 320 13.04 -3.03 -2.42
CA ASP A 320 13.94 -1.96 -2.00
C ASP A 320 14.77 -2.41 -0.79
N ALA A 321 15.98 -1.90 -0.69
CA ALA A 321 16.88 -2.17 0.41
C ALA A 321 17.96 -1.09 0.47
N TYR A 322 18.15 -0.45 1.62
CA TYR A 322 19.19 0.55 1.81
C TYR A 322 19.61 0.67 3.28
N VAL A 323 20.73 1.35 3.50
CA VAL A 323 21.28 1.61 4.82
C VAL A 323 21.45 3.11 5.00
N VAL A 324 20.78 3.66 6.00
CA VAL A 324 20.87 5.08 6.36
C VAL A 324 21.92 5.23 7.47
N PRO A 325 23.06 5.90 7.23
CA PRO A 325 24.02 6.19 8.29
C PRO A 325 23.42 7.15 9.32
N CYS A 326 23.79 7.00 10.58
CA CYS A 326 23.36 7.89 11.66
C CYS A 326 24.59 8.46 12.38
N ALA A 327 24.63 9.78 12.55
CA ALA A 327 25.66 10.48 13.30
C ALA A 327 25.58 10.21 14.82
N SER A 328 24.41 9.79 15.33
CA SER A 328 24.22 9.55 16.78
C SER A 328 23.16 8.49 17.12
N ALA A 329 23.12 8.07 18.40
CA ALA A 329 22.03 7.21 18.92
C ALA A 329 20.68 7.92 18.88
N SER A 330 20.68 9.22 19.18
CA SER A 330 19.46 10.02 19.23
C SER A 330 18.82 10.13 17.85
N GLU A 331 19.64 10.32 16.81
CA GLU A 331 19.19 10.31 15.42
C GLU A 331 18.68 8.93 15.00
N GLN A 332 19.43 7.86 15.29
CA GLN A 332 18.99 6.49 15.01
C GLN A 332 17.63 6.18 15.67
N ARG A 333 17.44 6.58 16.93
CA ARG A 333 16.16 6.43 17.63
C ARG A 333 15.06 7.26 16.99
N ARG A 334 15.33 8.52 16.66
CA ARG A 334 14.36 9.42 16.01
C ARG A 334 13.89 8.86 14.66
N LEU A 335 14.79 8.33 13.84
CA LEU A 335 14.42 7.72 12.55
C LEU A 335 13.51 6.51 12.74
N ILE A 336 13.83 5.64 13.71
CA ILE A 336 12.99 4.50 14.04
C ILE A 336 11.61 4.92 14.54
N ASP A 337 11.55 5.89 15.46
CA ASP A 337 10.29 6.34 16.04
C ASP A 337 9.41 7.01 14.98
N MET A 338 10.01 7.74 14.03
CA MET A 338 9.31 8.31 12.89
C MET A 338 8.68 7.22 12.01
N ILE A 339 9.42 6.17 11.65
CA ILE A 339 8.89 5.04 10.87
C ILE A 339 7.77 4.33 11.65
N ALA A 340 7.97 4.06 12.94
CA ALA A 340 7.00 3.38 13.78
C ALA A 340 5.72 4.19 14.03
N SER A 341 5.76 5.52 13.85
CA SER A 341 4.58 6.38 13.99
C SER A 341 3.68 6.41 12.75
N GLN A 342 4.17 5.96 11.59
CA GLN A 342 3.44 6.02 10.31
C GLN A 342 2.69 4.75 9.97
N VAL A 343 3.15 3.59 10.46
CA VAL A 343 2.60 2.28 10.13
C VAL A 343 2.57 1.43 11.39
N GLU A 344 1.56 0.58 11.56
CA GLU A 344 1.56 -0.41 12.64
C GLU A 344 2.78 -1.33 12.49
N THR A 345 3.61 -1.40 13.53
CA THR A 345 4.84 -2.19 13.54
C THR A 345 4.92 -3.17 14.71
N ARG A 346 5.68 -4.26 14.51
CA ARG A 346 5.99 -5.25 15.53
C ARG A 346 7.49 -5.36 15.74
N ASP A 347 7.91 -5.44 17.00
CA ASP A 347 9.29 -5.79 17.36
C ASP A 347 9.51 -7.28 17.08
N VAL A 348 10.62 -7.61 16.42
CA VAL A 348 10.95 -8.97 15.99
C VAL A 348 12.42 -9.29 16.22
N PRO A 349 12.78 -10.58 16.37
CA PRO A 349 14.19 -11.00 16.37
C PRO A 349 14.84 -10.79 14.99
N VAL A 350 16.16 -10.57 14.95
CA VAL A 350 16.90 -10.40 13.68
C VAL A 350 16.87 -11.68 12.83
N GLU A 351 16.74 -12.83 13.47
CA GLU A 351 16.56 -14.13 12.83
C GLU A 351 15.29 -14.18 11.98
N TYR A 352 14.22 -13.51 12.41
CA TYR A 352 13.02 -13.33 11.60
C TYR A 352 13.31 -12.49 10.36
N VAL A 353 14.00 -11.35 10.51
CA VAL A 353 14.39 -10.49 9.38
C VAL A 353 15.20 -11.26 8.35
N ALA A 354 16.21 -12.02 8.79
CA ALA A 354 17.00 -12.87 7.89
C ALA A 354 16.14 -13.92 7.17
N THR A 355 15.20 -14.54 7.88
CA THR A 355 14.28 -15.54 7.30
C THR A 355 13.31 -14.90 6.30
N ALA A 356 12.74 -13.74 6.61
CA ALA A 356 11.85 -12.99 5.73
C ALA A 356 12.57 -12.56 4.44
N ILE A 357 13.80 -12.04 4.55
CA ILE A 357 14.63 -11.72 3.37
C ILE A 357 14.92 -12.98 2.54
N ALA A 358 15.23 -14.12 3.17
CA ALA A 358 15.48 -15.35 2.45
C ALA A 358 14.23 -15.86 1.69
N LEU A 359 13.04 -15.71 2.27
CA LEU A 359 11.76 -16.01 1.61
C LEU A 359 11.50 -15.05 0.45
N GLY A 360 11.68 -13.74 0.67
CA GLY A 360 11.54 -12.72 -0.37
C GLY A 360 12.51 -12.90 -1.53
N LEU A 361 13.75 -13.32 -1.26
CA LEU A 361 14.72 -13.69 -2.30
C LEU A 361 14.20 -14.86 -3.15
N SER A 362 13.72 -15.94 -2.54
CA SER A 362 13.17 -17.06 -3.29
C SER A 362 11.94 -16.67 -4.11
N ASP A 363 11.06 -15.83 -3.55
CA ASP A 363 9.87 -15.35 -4.23
C ASP A 363 10.24 -14.49 -5.45
N GLY A 364 11.12 -13.51 -5.30
CA GLY A 364 11.56 -12.67 -6.42
C GLY A 364 12.22 -13.47 -7.54
N LEU A 365 13.14 -14.38 -7.20
CA LEU A 365 13.85 -15.19 -8.19
C LEU A 365 12.90 -16.10 -8.98
N GLN A 366 11.94 -16.75 -8.31
CA GLN A 366 10.91 -17.57 -8.98
C GLN A 366 10.06 -16.78 -10.00
N HIS A 367 9.93 -15.48 -9.80
CA HIS A 367 9.19 -14.57 -10.69
C HIS A 367 10.11 -13.78 -11.64
N GLY A 368 11.40 -14.09 -11.70
CA GLY A 368 12.36 -13.42 -12.59
C GLY A 368 12.76 -12.02 -12.15
N HIS A 369 12.59 -11.68 -10.87
CA HIS A 369 12.93 -10.40 -10.30
C HIS A 369 14.23 -10.51 -9.46
N PRO A 370 15.35 -9.90 -9.90
CA PRO A 370 16.54 -9.81 -9.07
C PRO A 370 16.29 -8.91 -7.84
N PRO A 371 16.96 -9.15 -6.71
CA PRO A 371 16.78 -8.32 -5.52
C PRO A 371 17.35 -6.91 -5.73
N ALA A 372 16.76 -5.93 -5.04
CA ALA A 372 17.27 -4.56 -5.00
C ALA A 372 18.77 -4.50 -4.67
N ALA A 373 19.51 -3.68 -5.43
CA ALA A 373 20.97 -3.64 -5.37
C ALA A 373 21.52 -3.30 -3.97
N GLY A 374 20.83 -2.43 -3.22
CA GLY A 374 21.24 -2.06 -1.87
C GLY A 374 21.09 -3.17 -0.82
N LEU A 375 20.49 -4.32 -1.17
CA LEU A 375 20.46 -5.52 -0.33
C LEU A 375 21.87 -5.98 0.03
N VAL A 376 22.84 -5.81 -0.87
CA VAL A 376 24.25 -6.12 -0.62
C VAL A 376 24.77 -5.34 0.60
N GLY A 377 24.43 -4.06 0.70
CA GLY A 377 24.81 -3.20 1.83
C GLY A 377 24.10 -3.58 3.13
N VAL A 378 22.81 -3.93 3.04
CA VAL A 378 22.02 -4.41 4.18
C VAL A 378 22.58 -5.72 4.75
N VAL A 379 22.82 -6.70 3.89
CA VAL A 379 23.33 -8.03 4.28
C VAL A 379 24.70 -7.93 4.94
N GLN A 380 25.59 -7.08 4.41
CA GLN A 380 26.86 -6.80 5.08
C GLN A 380 26.62 -6.15 6.45
N SER A 381 25.80 -5.11 6.51
CA SER A 381 25.57 -4.33 7.74
C SER A 381 24.97 -5.18 8.86
N LEU A 382 24.14 -6.17 8.51
CA LEU A 382 23.53 -7.12 9.44
C LEU A 382 24.39 -8.35 9.75
N GLY A 383 25.52 -8.53 9.07
CA GLY A 383 26.37 -9.71 9.29
C GLY A 383 25.81 -11.00 8.70
N LEU A 384 24.96 -10.92 7.67
CA LEU A 384 24.24 -12.07 7.09
C LEU A 384 24.99 -12.72 5.91
N SER A 385 26.28 -13.01 6.06
CA SER A 385 27.12 -13.57 4.97
C SER A 385 26.65 -14.93 4.45
N GLU A 386 25.91 -15.69 5.25
CA GLU A 386 25.35 -16.98 4.86
C GLU A 386 23.90 -16.89 4.34
N LEU A 387 23.42 -15.68 4.03
CA LEU A 387 22.06 -15.52 3.49
C LEU A 387 21.95 -16.23 2.14
N ARG A 388 21.03 -17.20 2.07
CA ARG A 388 20.66 -17.94 0.86
C ARG A 388 19.14 -17.87 0.68
N PRO A 389 18.63 -17.89 -0.56
CA PRO A 389 17.19 -18.00 -0.79
C PRO A 389 16.62 -19.23 -0.09
N ARG A 390 15.48 -19.07 0.58
CA ARG A 390 14.75 -20.15 1.25
C ARG A 390 13.44 -20.40 0.53
N PRO A 391 13.06 -21.67 0.25
CA PRO A 391 11.82 -21.98 -0.45
C PRO A 391 10.60 -21.28 0.15
N ALA A 392 9.91 -20.48 -0.66
CA ALA A 392 8.77 -19.65 -0.25
C ALA A 392 7.39 -20.32 -0.44
N PHE A 393 7.34 -21.65 -0.59
CA PHE A 393 6.06 -22.37 -0.65
C PHE A 393 5.27 -22.20 0.65
N ILE A 394 3.93 -22.12 0.55
CA ILE A 394 3.01 -21.88 1.69
C ILE A 394 3.28 -22.87 2.83
N SER A 395 3.33 -24.17 2.55
CA SER A 395 3.66 -25.20 3.55
C SER A 395 4.97 -24.95 4.31
N ASN A 396 6.00 -24.40 3.67
CA ASN A 396 7.26 -24.05 4.36
C ASN A 396 7.09 -22.85 5.30
N ILE A 397 6.26 -21.88 4.92
CA ILE A 397 5.97 -20.69 5.73
C ILE A 397 5.06 -21.08 6.91
N VAL A 398 4.10 -21.99 6.71
CA VAL A 398 3.27 -22.54 7.79
C VAL A 398 4.12 -23.24 8.85
N VAL A 399 5.15 -24.00 8.45
CA VAL A 399 6.11 -24.61 9.39
C VAL A 399 6.87 -23.55 10.20
N LEU A 400 7.10 -22.37 9.64
CA LEU A 400 7.71 -21.26 10.39
C LEU A 400 6.75 -20.61 11.39
N ALA A 401 5.47 -20.59 11.08
CA ALA A 401 4.41 -20.10 11.98
C ALA A 401 4.05 -21.11 13.08
N ASP A 402 4.25 -22.42 12.84
CA ASP A 402 4.02 -23.51 13.81
C ASP A 402 5.24 -24.46 13.86
N PRO A 403 6.37 -24.01 14.44
CA PRO A 403 7.63 -24.77 14.44
C PRO A 403 7.55 -26.10 15.21
N ASP A 404 6.61 -26.20 16.16
CA ASP A 404 6.38 -27.38 16.99
C ASP A 404 5.40 -28.38 16.35
N GLY A 405 4.83 -28.06 15.18
CA GLY A 405 3.84 -28.91 14.49
C GLY A 405 2.57 -29.16 15.32
N ARG A 406 2.16 -28.20 16.15
CA ARG A 406 1.02 -28.34 17.07
C ARG A 406 -0.29 -28.49 16.30
N LEU A 407 -0.42 -27.86 15.13
CA LEU A 407 -1.63 -27.93 14.30
C LEU A 407 -1.90 -29.35 13.81
N ASP A 408 -0.86 -30.11 13.47
CA ASP A 408 -1.01 -31.50 13.02
C ASP A 408 -1.44 -32.44 14.16
N ALA A 409 -0.97 -32.16 15.38
CA ALA A 409 -1.37 -32.90 16.57
C ALA A 409 -2.80 -32.56 17.06
N MET A 410 -3.39 -31.45 16.60
CA MET A 410 -4.73 -31.02 17.01
C MET A 410 -5.85 -31.85 16.38
N SER A 411 -6.97 -31.96 17.08
CA SER A 411 -8.20 -32.51 16.50
C SER A 411 -8.78 -31.55 15.44
N VAL A 412 -9.57 -32.10 14.52
CA VAL A 412 -10.27 -31.32 13.48
C VAL A 412 -11.11 -30.20 14.09
N GLN A 413 -11.77 -30.46 15.23
CA GLN A 413 -12.59 -29.46 15.94
C GLN A 413 -11.74 -28.34 16.55
N ALA A 414 -10.56 -28.66 17.09
CA ALA A 414 -9.65 -27.66 17.64
C ALA A 414 -9.08 -26.75 16.53
N ARG A 415 -8.64 -27.33 15.41
CA ARG A 415 -8.25 -26.56 14.21
C ARG A 415 -9.40 -25.70 13.68
N GLY A 416 -10.61 -26.26 13.64
CA GLY A 416 -11.81 -25.53 13.24
C GLY A 416 -12.05 -24.27 14.08
N ARG A 417 -11.84 -24.34 15.40
CA ARG A 417 -11.96 -23.15 16.28
C ARG A 417 -10.91 -22.09 15.98
N LEU A 418 -9.66 -22.48 15.72
CA LEU A 418 -8.60 -21.54 15.31
C LEU A 418 -8.96 -20.82 14.01
N ILE A 419 -9.52 -21.55 13.04
CA ILE A 419 -9.97 -20.96 11.78
C ILE A 419 -11.18 -20.04 11.99
N THR A 420 -12.14 -20.42 12.82
CA THR A 420 -13.32 -19.58 13.13
C THR A 420 -12.94 -18.26 13.80
N ALA A 421 -11.88 -18.23 14.62
CA ALA A 421 -11.41 -17.01 15.28
C ALA A 421 -10.99 -15.90 14.30
N SER A 422 -10.77 -16.23 13.02
CA SER A 422 -10.48 -15.25 11.97
C SER A 422 -11.64 -14.28 11.67
N SER A 423 -12.84 -14.51 12.21
CA SER A 423 -13.96 -13.55 12.12
C SER A 423 -13.69 -12.25 12.85
N ASP A 424 -12.80 -12.27 13.85
CA ASP A 424 -12.59 -11.13 14.74
C ASP A 424 -11.23 -10.44 14.45
N TRP A 425 -10.56 -10.80 13.35
CA TRP A 425 -9.22 -10.32 13.04
C TRP A 425 -9.19 -8.83 12.68
N GLU A 426 -10.17 -8.29 11.96
CA GLU A 426 -10.23 -6.86 11.63
C GLU A 426 -10.25 -5.97 12.88
N SER A 427 -10.89 -6.45 13.95
CA SER A 427 -10.96 -5.74 15.24
C SER A 427 -9.64 -5.83 16.01
N GLN A 428 -8.86 -6.88 15.79
CA GLN A 428 -7.56 -7.11 16.43
C GLN A 428 -6.41 -6.45 15.66
N PHE A 429 -6.54 -6.35 14.33
CA PHE A 429 -5.55 -5.86 13.40
C PHE A 429 -6.22 -4.88 12.42
N PRO A 430 -6.35 -3.58 12.77
CA PRO A 430 -7.03 -2.57 11.94
C PRO A 430 -6.51 -2.49 10.50
N MET A 431 -5.22 -2.78 10.28
CA MET A 431 -4.62 -2.87 8.94
C MET A 431 -5.35 -3.85 8.00
N ILE A 432 -6.02 -4.89 8.54
CA ILE A 432 -6.79 -5.84 7.73
C ILE A 432 -7.98 -5.12 7.07
N SER A 433 -8.77 -4.36 7.82
CA SER A 433 -9.88 -3.58 7.25
C SER A 433 -9.39 -2.50 6.27
N GLU A 434 -8.18 -1.97 6.47
CA GLU A 434 -7.63 -0.90 5.63
C GLU A 434 -7.00 -1.39 4.31
N SER A 435 -6.53 -2.63 4.26
CA SER A 435 -5.67 -3.09 3.15
C SER A 435 -5.98 -4.47 2.59
N TRP A 436 -6.75 -5.30 3.29
CA TRP A 436 -7.07 -6.67 2.83
C TRP A 436 -8.33 -6.66 1.97
N TYR A 437 -8.16 -6.23 0.72
CA TYR A 437 -9.18 -6.26 -0.31
C TYR A 437 -8.57 -6.63 -1.67
N GLU A 438 -9.41 -7.00 -2.62
CA GLU A 438 -9.06 -7.37 -3.98
C GLU A 438 -9.67 -6.34 -4.95
N ASP A 439 -8.80 -5.61 -5.65
CA ASP A 439 -9.18 -4.56 -6.58
C ASP A 439 -8.65 -4.80 -8.01
N SER A 440 -8.23 -6.03 -8.33
CA SER A 440 -7.79 -6.38 -9.68
C SER A 440 -8.92 -6.28 -10.71
N ASP A 441 -8.52 -6.19 -11.98
CA ASP A 441 -9.47 -6.13 -13.09
C ASP A 441 -10.37 -7.36 -13.20
N ASN A 442 -9.90 -8.53 -12.75
CA ASN A 442 -10.75 -9.72 -12.70
C ASN A 442 -11.92 -9.52 -11.73
N PHE A 443 -11.67 -8.86 -10.60
CA PHE A 443 -12.70 -8.53 -9.62
C PHE A 443 -13.62 -7.43 -10.14
N THR A 444 -13.07 -6.34 -10.68
CA THR A 444 -13.84 -5.25 -11.29
C THR A 444 -14.69 -5.71 -12.47
N GLY A 445 -14.10 -6.48 -13.39
CA GLY A 445 -14.82 -7.05 -14.54
C GLY A 445 -15.91 -8.03 -14.14
N ALA A 446 -15.73 -8.78 -13.04
CA ALA A 446 -16.78 -9.61 -12.47
C ALA A 446 -17.99 -8.79 -11.99
N ILE A 447 -17.77 -7.57 -11.51
CA ILE A 447 -18.83 -6.64 -11.12
C ILE A 447 -19.55 -6.10 -12.35
N GLU A 448 -18.81 -5.54 -13.30
CA GLU A 448 -19.36 -4.88 -14.49
C GLU A 448 -20.13 -5.84 -15.42
N CYS A 449 -19.69 -7.08 -15.53
CA CYS A 449 -20.31 -8.07 -16.42
C CYS A 449 -21.51 -8.80 -15.79
N ALA A 450 -21.77 -8.62 -14.49
CA ALA A 450 -22.83 -9.33 -13.80
C ALA A 450 -24.22 -8.77 -14.11
N LYS A 451 -25.09 -9.61 -14.68
CA LYS A 451 -26.47 -9.22 -15.03
C LYS A 451 -27.49 -9.44 -13.90
N THR A 452 -27.09 -10.12 -12.83
CA THR A 452 -27.96 -10.46 -11.69
C THR A 452 -27.16 -10.45 -10.38
N PRO A 453 -27.78 -10.15 -9.22
CA PRO A 453 -27.09 -10.18 -7.92
C PRO A 453 -26.49 -11.56 -7.58
N ALA A 454 -27.19 -12.64 -7.92
CA ALA A 454 -26.69 -14.00 -7.71
C ALA A 454 -25.51 -14.35 -8.65
N GLY A 455 -25.52 -13.82 -9.88
CA GLY A 455 -24.41 -13.92 -10.82
C GLY A 455 -23.18 -13.14 -10.34
N LEU A 456 -23.40 -11.92 -9.85
CA LEU A 456 -22.39 -11.04 -9.27
C LEU A 456 -21.66 -11.74 -8.12
N LYS A 457 -22.40 -12.15 -7.09
CA LYS A 457 -21.82 -12.84 -5.92
C LYS A 457 -21.01 -14.06 -6.34
N ARG A 458 -21.50 -14.86 -7.30
CA ARG A 458 -20.76 -16.03 -7.81
C ARG A 458 -19.45 -15.63 -8.50
N ALA A 459 -19.49 -14.62 -9.36
CA ALA A 459 -18.32 -14.15 -10.11
C ALA A 459 -17.25 -13.56 -9.18
N LEU A 460 -17.65 -12.76 -8.20
CA LEU A 460 -16.74 -12.19 -7.19
C LEU A 460 -16.05 -13.28 -6.35
N TRP A 461 -16.79 -14.29 -5.90
CA TRP A 461 -16.18 -15.43 -5.20
C TRP A 461 -15.22 -16.22 -6.09
N GLN A 462 -15.49 -16.31 -7.40
CA GLN A 462 -14.57 -16.95 -8.34
C GLN A 462 -13.29 -16.11 -8.52
N ALA A 463 -13.40 -14.78 -8.62
CA ALA A 463 -12.24 -13.90 -8.71
C ALA A 463 -11.32 -14.03 -7.47
N LEU A 464 -11.89 -14.15 -6.27
CA LEU A 464 -11.12 -14.45 -5.05
C LEU A 464 -10.52 -15.86 -5.06
N GLU A 465 -11.23 -16.85 -5.60
CA GLU A 465 -10.71 -18.22 -5.75
C GLU A 465 -9.49 -18.27 -6.67
N ASP A 466 -9.50 -17.51 -7.77
CA ASP A 466 -8.36 -17.37 -8.69
C ASP A 466 -7.14 -16.75 -7.97
N ARG A 467 -7.37 -16.03 -6.86
CA ARG A 467 -6.36 -15.39 -6.00
C ARG A 467 -6.08 -16.17 -4.71
N ARG A 468 -6.56 -17.43 -4.58
CA ARG A 468 -6.36 -18.26 -3.37
C ARG A 468 -4.91 -18.33 -2.93
N CYS A 469 -3.98 -18.63 -3.85
CA CYS A 469 -2.56 -18.75 -3.52
C CYS A 469 -2.00 -17.44 -2.96
N HIS A 470 -2.43 -16.30 -3.50
CA HIS A 470 -2.00 -14.97 -3.05
C HIS A 470 -2.40 -14.74 -1.59
N TRP A 471 -3.68 -14.88 -1.28
CA TRP A 471 -4.22 -14.67 0.07
C TRP A 471 -3.67 -15.69 1.07
N THR A 472 -3.50 -16.94 0.66
CA THR A 472 -2.93 -17.98 1.51
C THR A 472 -1.49 -17.64 1.91
N SER A 473 -0.68 -17.11 0.99
CA SER A 473 0.68 -16.66 1.27
C SER A 473 0.73 -15.43 2.20
N VAL A 474 -0.13 -14.43 1.98
CA VAL A 474 -0.27 -13.26 2.87
C VAL A 474 -0.58 -13.71 4.30
N ILE A 475 -1.57 -14.60 4.47
CA ILE A 475 -1.98 -15.14 5.77
C ILE A 475 -0.85 -15.97 6.40
N ALA A 476 -0.15 -16.80 5.63
CA ALA A 476 0.97 -17.61 6.14
C ALA A 476 2.12 -16.73 6.64
N ARG A 477 2.49 -15.69 5.87
CA ARG A 477 3.54 -14.73 6.25
C ARG A 477 3.16 -13.92 7.48
N MET A 478 1.90 -13.52 7.60
CA MET A 478 1.38 -12.91 8.83
C MET A 478 1.49 -13.86 10.02
N GLY A 479 1.14 -15.15 9.85
CA GLY A 479 1.34 -16.16 10.89
C GLY A 479 2.80 -16.29 11.34
N HIS A 480 3.74 -16.29 10.40
CA HIS A 480 5.17 -16.31 10.72
C HIS A 480 5.62 -15.05 11.47
N LEU A 481 5.16 -13.87 11.03
CA LEU A 481 5.43 -12.61 11.72
C LEU A 481 4.95 -12.66 13.17
N LEU A 482 3.69 -13.02 13.37
CA LEU A 482 3.07 -13.06 14.69
C LEU A 482 3.73 -14.10 15.58
N GLN A 483 4.15 -15.24 15.03
CA GLN A 483 4.94 -16.25 15.75
C GLN A 483 6.26 -15.66 16.25
N ALA A 484 6.98 -14.90 15.41
CA ALA A 484 8.25 -14.31 15.76
C ALA A 484 8.12 -13.14 16.75
N ALA A 485 7.00 -12.41 16.68
CA ALA A 485 6.64 -11.36 17.63
C ALA A 485 6.09 -11.89 18.97
N GLY A 486 5.84 -13.21 19.08
CA GLY A 486 5.30 -13.84 20.28
C GLY A 486 3.81 -13.58 20.51
N ASP A 487 3.05 -13.34 19.44
CA ASP A 487 1.61 -13.06 19.49
C ASP A 487 0.78 -14.36 19.52
N ASP A 488 -0.17 -14.44 20.46
CA ASP A 488 -1.00 -15.63 20.71
C ASP A 488 -1.95 -15.98 19.54
N SER A 489 -2.16 -15.04 18.60
CA SER A 489 -2.97 -15.26 17.40
C SER A 489 -2.22 -16.02 16.28
N ALA A 490 -0.89 -16.18 16.36
CA ALA A 490 -0.10 -16.84 15.32
C ALA A 490 -0.61 -18.24 14.90
N PRO A 491 -1.04 -19.13 15.82
CA PRO A 491 -1.60 -20.42 15.45
C PRO A 491 -2.92 -20.31 14.65
N GLN A 492 -3.67 -19.21 14.80
CA GLN A 492 -4.90 -18.97 14.04
C GLN A 492 -4.55 -18.71 12.56
N PHE A 493 -3.59 -17.82 12.30
CA PHE A 493 -3.11 -17.53 10.94
C PHE A 493 -2.52 -18.77 10.28
N ALA A 494 -1.68 -19.52 11.00
CA ALA A 494 -1.13 -20.78 10.51
C ALA A 494 -2.22 -21.82 10.17
N ALA A 495 -3.26 -21.93 11.01
CA ALA A 495 -4.39 -22.84 10.77
C ALA A 495 -5.22 -22.43 9.54
N VAL A 496 -5.47 -21.13 9.35
CA VAL A 496 -6.19 -20.61 8.18
C VAL A 496 -5.37 -20.85 6.90
N ALA A 497 -4.09 -20.47 6.89
CA ALA A 497 -3.22 -20.66 5.74
C ALA A 497 -3.16 -22.13 5.31
N LYS A 498 -2.93 -23.04 6.26
CA LYS A 498 -2.92 -24.48 6.00
C LYS A 498 -4.25 -24.97 5.44
N ALA A 499 -5.37 -24.53 6.01
CA ALA A 499 -6.69 -24.94 5.53
C ALA A 499 -6.98 -24.44 4.11
N LEU A 500 -6.54 -23.23 3.76
CA LEU A 500 -6.70 -22.69 2.41
C LEU A 500 -5.80 -23.42 1.40
N GLU A 501 -4.57 -23.78 1.79
CA GLU A 501 -3.65 -24.62 1.00
C GLU A 501 -4.25 -26.01 0.73
N GLU A 502 -4.92 -26.60 1.73
CA GLU A 502 -5.63 -27.89 1.63
C GLU A 502 -6.96 -27.80 0.84
N GLY A 503 -7.31 -26.63 0.29
CA GLY A 503 -8.48 -26.46 -0.56
C GLY A 503 -9.80 -26.24 0.20
N ARG A 504 -9.76 -25.75 1.45
CA ARG A 504 -10.98 -25.35 2.18
C ARG A 504 -11.73 -24.28 1.41
N ASP A 505 -13.05 -24.44 1.31
CA ASP A 505 -13.95 -23.47 0.68
C ASP A 505 -13.78 -22.06 1.29
N LEU A 506 -13.55 -21.05 0.45
CA LEU A 506 -13.35 -19.67 0.90
C LEU A 506 -14.57 -19.16 1.68
N LYS A 507 -15.78 -19.52 1.25
CA LYS A 507 -17.04 -19.11 1.89
C LYS A 507 -17.25 -19.71 3.29
N LYS A 508 -16.41 -20.66 3.69
CA LYS A 508 -16.45 -21.25 5.03
C LYS A 508 -15.34 -20.70 5.93
N THR A 509 -14.53 -19.77 5.41
CA THR A 509 -13.35 -19.20 6.05
C THR A 509 -13.65 -17.73 6.36
N PRO A 510 -13.94 -17.37 7.63
CA PRO A 510 -14.49 -16.06 7.98
C PRO A 510 -13.68 -14.86 7.44
N ILE A 511 -12.35 -14.89 7.55
CA ILE A 511 -11.52 -13.81 7.00
C ILE A 511 -11.70 -13.59 5.49
N MET A 512 -12.02 -14.64 4.72
CA MET A 512 -12.26 -14.50 3.28
C MET A 512 -13.62 -13.87 2.99
N GLU A 513 -14.59 -13.95 3.91
CA GLU A 513 -15.84 -13.18 3.82
C GLU A 513 -15.57 -11.69 4.07
N ILE A 514 -14.72 -11.35 5.04
CA ILE A 514 -14.28 -9.97 5.29
C ILE A 514 -13.57 -9.39 4.07
N VAL A 515 -12.59 -10.12 3.50
CA VAL A 515 -11.90 -9.70 2.28
C VAL A 515 -12.90 -9.49 1.13
N PHE A 516 -13.88 -10.38 0.97
CA PHE A 516 -14.94 -10.23 -0.03
C PHE A 516 -15.75 -8.94 0.16
N GLU A 517 -16.18 -8.66 1.39
CA GLU A 517 -16.98 -7.48 1.72
C GLU A 517 -16.17 -6.20 1.49
N GLN A 518 -14.94 -6.13 2.00
CA GLN A 518 -14.06 -4.98 1.83
C GLN A 518 -13.74 -4.71 0.35
N SER A 519 -13.52 -5.76 -0.45
CA SER A 519 -13.29 -5.64 -1.90
C SER A 519 -14.46 -4.97 -2.63
N PHE A 520 -15.68 -5.31 -2.22
CA PHE A 520 -16.88 -4.69 -2.78
C PHE A 520 -17.07 -3.25 -2.32
N GLU A 521 -16.80 -2.95 -1.04
CA GLU A 521 -16.87 -1.59 -0.49
C GLU A 521 -15.86 -0.65 -1.16
N VAL A 522 -14.62 -1.09 -1.34
CA VAL A 522 -13.59 -0.31 -2.04
C VAL A 522 -14.01 -0.03 -3.48
N TRP A 523 -14.51 -1.04 -4.20
CA TRP A 523 -14.99 -0.83 -5.56
C TRP A 523 -16.15 0.18 -5.62
N LEU A 524 -17.12 0.10 -4.70
CA LEU A 524 -18.23 1.05 -4.61
C LEU A 524 -17.73 2.49 -4.38
N HIS A 525 -16.76 2.65 -3.47
CA HIS A 525 -16.16 3.94 -3.19
C HIS A 525 -15.47 4.52 -4.45
N GLU A 526 -14.63 3.73 -5.10
CA GLU A 526 -13.84 4.18 -6.26
C GLU A 526 -14.69 4.45 -7.52
N ASN A 527 -15.76 3.67 -7.77
CA ASN A 527 -16.46 3.67 -9.07
C ASN A 527 -17.87 4.27 -9.04
N VAL A 528 -18.52 4.33 -7.87
CA VAL A 528 -19.93 4.75 -7.76
C VAL A 528 -20.05 6.02 -6.92
N LEU A 529 -19.41 6.07 -5.76
CA LEU A 529 -19.48 7.21 -4.86
C LEU A 529 -18.52 8.34 -5.29
N GLY A 530 -17.47 7.98 -6.03
CA GLY A 530 -16.44 8.88 -6.53
C GLY A 530 -15.59 9.48 -5.40
N ASP A 531 -14.37 9.93 -5.75
CA ASP A 531 -13.61 10.83 -4.89
C ASP A 531 -14.31 12.19 -4.85
N ALA A 532 -15.42 12.31 -4.12
CA ALA A 532 -15.89 13.59 -3.65
C ALA A 532 -14.70 14.23 -2.94
N ALA A 533 -14.26 15.40 -3.42
CA ALA A 533 -13.10 16.09 -2.89
C ALA A 533 -13.18 16.09 -1.35
N PRO A 534 -12.08 15.80 -0.62
CA PRO A 534 -11.94 16.36 0.70
C PRO A 534 -11.92 17.88 0.46
N GLY A 535 -13.09 18.49 0.59
CA GLY A 535 -13.20 19.89 0.95
C GLY A 535 -12.35 20.07 2.20
N GLU A 536 -11.73 21.24 2.32
CA GLU A 536 -10.90 21.67 3.43
C GLU A 536 -11.61 21.48 4.79
N ASP A 537 -11.63 20.27 5.30
CA ASP A 537 -11.84 19.92 6.68
C ASP A 537 -10.81 18.84 6.97
N VAL A 538 -9.62 19.33 7.34
CA VAL A 538 -8.68 18.58 8.17
C VAL A 538 -9.52 17.82 9.18
N PHE A 539 -9.39 16.49 9.17
CA PHE A 539 -9.69 15.65 10.32
C PHE A 539 -8.88 16.23 11.48
N VAL A 540 -9.46 17.19 12.20
CA VAL A 540 -9.10 17.42 13.58
C VAL A 540 -9.67 16.18 14.25
N PRO A 541 -8.85 15.29 14.83
CA PRO A 541 -9.38 14.25 15.68
C PRO A 541 -10.28 14.98 16.67
N PHE A 542 -11.56 14.62 16.73
CA PHE A 542 -12.44 15.10 17.76
C PHE A 542 -11.93 14.47 19.06
N GLU A 543 -10.87 15.04 19.64
CA GLU A 543 -10.57 14.89 21.04
C GLU A 543 -11.77 15.49 21.78
N VAL A 544 -12.73 14.62 22.09
CA VAL A 544 -13.66 14.86 23.19
C VAL A 544 -12.80 14.87 24.43
N THR A 545 -12.21 16.03 24.73
CA THR A 545 -11.87 16.35 26.10
C THR A 545 -13.17 16.25 26.87
N SER A 546 -13.27 15.19 27.67
CA SER A 546 -14.39 14.99 28.59
C SER A 546 -14.29 16.08 29.65
N GLY A 547 -14.86 17.24 29.33
CA GLY A 547 -14.95 18.42 30.18
C GLY A 547 -16.27 19.14 29.90
N PRO A 548 -16.86 19.79 30.91
CA PRO A 548 -18.08 20.58 30.71
C PRO A 548 -17.80 21.69 29.68
N ALA A 549 -18.77 21.95 28.81
CA ALA A 549 -18.67 22.96 27.76
C ALA A 549 -18.24 24.33 28.35
N PRO A 550 -17.24 25.02 27.76
CA PRO A 550 -16.84 26.33 28.22
C PRO A 550 -18.02 27.31 28.14
N ALA A 551 -18.29 28.02 29.23
CA ALA A 551 -19.39 28.97 29.32
C ALA A 551 -19.19 30.11 28.30
N GLY A 552 -20.08 30.22 27.31
CA GLY A 552 -20.13 31.36 26.38
C GLY A 552 -20.22 31.03 24.88
N MET A 553 -20.18 29.76 24.47
CA MET A 553 -20.36 29.41 23.05
C MET A 553 -21.85 29.51 22.67
N LYS A 554 -22.21 30.50 21.84
CA LYS A 554 -23.55 30.55 21.23
C LYS A 554 -23.64 29.47 20.15
N MET A 555 -24.62 28.59 20.26
CA MET A 555 -24.93 27.64 19.18
C MET A 555 -25.23 28.39 17.87
N PRO A 556 -24.81 27.85 16.70
CA PRO A 556 -25.19 28.42 15.41
C PRO A 556 -26.72 28.50 15.30
N GLU A 557 -27.25 29.62 14.78
CA GLU A 557 -28.68 29.78 14.54
C GLU A 557 -29.12 28.89 13.37
N ILE A 558 -29.55 27.66 13.67
CA ILE A 558 -30.12 26.74 12.66
C ILE A 558 -31.48 27.29 12.21
N ARG A 559 -31.63 27.51 10.90
CA ARG A 559 -32.88 28.03 10.32
C ARG A 559 -34.00 27.01 10.49
N PRO A 560 -35.21 27.42 10.96
CA PRO A 560 -36.35 26.52 11.10
C PRO A 560 -36.69 25.78 9.81
N GLU A 561 -37.20 24.56 9.94
CA GLU A 561 -37.71 23.76 8.84
C GLU A 561 -38.94 24.42 8.20
N LYS A 562 -39.00 24.42 6.86
CA LYS A 562 -40.19 24.82 6.08
C LYS A 562 -41.10 23.61 5.87
N SER A 563 -42.40 23.85 5.65
CA SER A 563 -43.37 22.76 5.44
C SER A 563 -42.93 21.79 4.34
N GLU A 564 -42.92 20.49 4.64
CA GLU A 564 -42.52 19.37 3.76
C GLU A 564 -41.08 19.46 3.21
N GLU A 565 -40.23 20.31 3.78
CA GLU A 565 -38.87 20.54 3.29
C GLU A 565 -38.02 19.26 3.37
N LEU A 566 -38.04 18.58 4.52
CA LEU A 566 -37.30 17.36 4.72
C LEU A 566 -37.81 16.24 3.81
N GLY A 567 -39.14 16.08 3.69
CA GLY A 567 -39.74 15.07 2.82
C GLY A 567 -39.43 15.28 1.34
N ASN A 568 -39.34 16.54 0.89
CA ASN A 568 -38.91 16.85 -0.48
C ASN A 568 -37.43 16.49 -0.73
N LEU A 569 -36.57 16.69 0.28
CA LEU A 569 -35.14 16.37 0.20
C LEU A 569 -34.86 14.87 0.26
N LEU A 570 -35.72 14.10 0.95
CA LEU A 570 -35.59 12.64 1.11
C LEU A 570 -36.24 11.82 -0.02
N ARG A 571 -37.15 12.42 -0.78
CA ARG A 571 -37.90 11.76 -1.86
C ARG A 571 -37.01 11.05 -2.90
N PRO A 572 -35.87 11.60 -3.35
CA PRO A 572 -34.96 10.91 -4.27
C PRO A 572 -34.47 9.55 -3.73
N ALA A 573 -34.19 9.47 -2.42
CA ALA A 573 -33.81 8.23 -1.73
C ALA A 573 -34.98 7.29 -1.42
N GLY A 574 -36.20 7.60 -1.88
CA GLY A 574 -37.39 6.81 -1.56
C GLY A 574 -37.79 6.86 -0.09
N LEU A 575 -37.20 7.75 0.71
CA LEU A 575 -37.45 7.87 2.13
C LEU A 575 -38.50 8.95 2.44
N THR A 576 -39.04 8.88 3.65
CA THR A 576 -40.01 9.86 4.16
C THR A 576 -39.54 10.45 5.48
N GLU A 577 -40.12 11.58 5.88
CA GLU A 577 -39.86 12.21 7.18
C GLU A 577 -40.15 11.24 8.34
N TRP A 578 -41.15 10.36 8.20
CA TRP A 578 -41.52 9.36 9.21
C TRP A 578 -40.47 8.28 9.39
N TRP A 579 -39.77 7.93 8.31
CA TRP A 579 -38.64 7.00 8.37
C TRP A 579 -37.49 7.62 9.17
N VAL A 580 -37.16 8.89 8.90
CA VAL A 580 -36.13 9.63 9.63
C VAL A 580 -36.51 9.84 11.11
N ASP A 581 -37.79 10.11 11.40
CA ASP A 581 -38.28 10.18 12.78
C ASP A 581 -38.10 8.84 13.51
N GLY A 582 -38.30 7.71 12.83
CA GLY A 582 -38.03 6.36 13.34
C GLY A 582 -36.57 6.14 13.66
N TYR A 583 -35.72 6.46 12.68
CA TYR A 583 -34.27 6.40 12.80
C TYR A 583 -33.75 7.24 13.96
N MET A 584 -34.19 8.50 14.08
CA MET A 584 -33.78 9.42 15.15
C MET A 584 -34.22 8.94 16.54
N ILE A 585 -35.37 8.28 16.66
CA ILE A 585 -35.78 7.67 17.93
C ILE A 585 -34.89 6.47 18.25
N GLY A 586 -34.48 5.65 17.26
CA GLY A 586 -33.47 4.60 17.44
C GLY A 586 -32.19 5.15 18.06
N VAL A 587 -31.61 6.18 17.42
CA VAL A 587 -30.39 6.87 17.87
C VAL A 587 -30.53 7.33 19.32
N CYS A 588 -31.64 7.99 19.64
CA CYS A 588 -31.85 8.55 20.97
C CYS A 588 -32.12 7.50 22.04
N THR A 589 -32.52 6.27 21.67
CA THR A 589 -32.94 5.23 22.62
C THR A 589 -32.00 4.03 22.67
N ALA A 590 -30.87 4.06 21.96
CA ALA A 590 -29.85 3.04 22.08
C ALA A 590 -29.37 2.85 23.53
N PRO A 591 -29.02 1.63 23.97
CA PRO A 591 -28.50 1.35 25.30
C PRO A 591 -27.28 2.19 25.70
N GLU A 592 -26.49 2.59 24.71
CA GLU A 592 -25.33 3.48 24.86
C GLU A 592 -25.52 4.73 24.00
N PHE A 593 -24.91 5.85 24.42
CA PHE A 593 -24.95 7.08 23.66
C PHE A 593 -24.31 6.92 22.27
N VAL A 594 -25.13 7.04 21.23
CA VAL A 594 -24.67 7.04 19.84
C VAL A 594 -24.11 8.41 19.50
N ILE A 595 -22.80 8.48 19.25
CA ILE A 595 -22.13 9.73 18.88
C ILE A 595 -22.64 10.25 17.51
N PRO A 596 -22.75 11.58 17.31
CA PRO A 596 -23.22 12.18 16.05
C PRO A 596 -22.61 11.62 14.79
N GLY A 597 -21.28 11.47 14.75
CA GLY A 597 -20.59 10.92 13.58
C GLY A 597 -21.06 9.52 13.18
N SER A 598 -21.45 8.67 14.15
CA SER A 598 -21.85 7.29 13.86
C SER A 598 -23.23 7.21 13.23
N TRP A 599 -24.22 7.94 13.76
CA TRP A 599 -25.56 7.91 13.19
C TRP A 599 -25.71 8.80 11.95
N ILE A 600 -24.87 9.82 11.77
CA ILE A 600 -24.81 10.58 10.52
C ILE A 600 -24.26 9.67 9.41
N GLN A 601 -23.19 8.91 9.67
CA GLN A 601 -22.59 8.01 8.68
C GLN A 601 -23.60 7.01 8.10
N ILE A 602 -24.35 6.33 8.97
CA ILE A 602 -25.36 5.35 8.52
C ILE A 602 -26.46 6.02 7.70
N LEU A 603 -26.90 7.22 8.08
CA LEU A 603 -27.85 7.97 7.26
C LEU A 603 -27.26 8.36 5.91
N MET A 604 -26.02 8.84 5.87
CA MET A 604 -25.36 9.22 4.62
C MET A 604 -25.17 8.02 3.69
N ASN A 605 -24.97 6.81 4.22
CA ASN A 605 -24.94 5.60 3.39
C ASN A 605 -26.30 5.31 2.74
N VAL A 606 -27.41 5.73 3.35
CA VAL A 606 -28.77 5.52 2.82
C VAL A 606 -29.20 6.64 1.87
N ILE A 607 -28.91 7.91 2.20
CA ILE A 607 -29.40 9.06 1.43
C ILE A 607 -28.35 9.71 0.52
N GLY A 608 -27.07 9.55 0.83
CA GLY A 608 -25.94 10.17 0.14
C GLY A 608 -25.88 9.93 -1.36
N PRO A 609 -26.14 8.71 -1.87
CA PRO A 609 -26.13 8.43 -3.31
C PRO A 609 -27.11 9.28 -4.14
N GLU A 610 -28.15 9.82 -3.51
CA GLU A 610 -29.25 10.52 -4.17
C GLU A 610 -29.20 12.05 -3.95
N ILE A 611 -28.13 12.56 -3.30
CA ILE A 611 -27.92 13.99 -3.05
C ILE A 611 -27.02 14.58 -4.14
N ASP A 612 -27.59 15.44 -4.97
CA ASP A 612 -26.94 16.05 -6.14
C ASP A 612 -26.17 17.36 -5.86
N SER A 613 -26.12 17.82 -4.60
CA SER A 613 -25.47 19.09 -4.24
C SER A 613 -25.18 19.26 -2.75
N ASP A 614 -24.02 19.85 -2.44
CA ASP A 614 -23.56 20.16 -1.08
C ASP A 614 -24.55 21.02 -0.29
N LYS A 615 -25.22 21.96 -0.97
CA LYS A 615 -26.24 22.81 -0.34
C LYS A 615 -27.46 22.03 0.17
N LYS A 616 -27.82 20.94 -0.52
CA LYS A 616 -28.90 20.05 -0.06
C LYS A 616 -28.40 19.16 1.07
N LEU A 617 -27.16 18.68 0.99
CA LEU A 617 -26.52 17.91 2.06
C LEU A 617 -26.46 18.71 3.36
N ASP A 618 -25.90 19.92 3.32
CA ASP A 618 -25.83 20.84 4.47
C ASP A 618 -27.21 21.07 5.08
N ARG A 619 -28.22 21.29 4.22
CA ARG A 619 -29.58 21.53 4.69
C ARG A 619 -30.19 20.28 5.32
N ILE A 620 -29.93 19.09 4.78
CA ILE A 620 -30.38 17.83 5.37
C ILE A 620 -29.73 17.66 6.76
N LEU A 621 -28.42 17.90 6.89
CA LEU A 621 -27.73 17.81 8.18
C LEU A 621 -28.27 18.80 9.22
N GLU A 622 -28.54 20.05 8.83
CA GLU A 622 -29.21 21.04 9.68
C GLU A 622 -30.59 20.53 10.18
N LEU A 623 -31.40 19.97 9.28
CA LEU A 623 -32.73 19.45 9.58
C LEU A 623 -32.67 18.19 10.47
N LEU A 624 -31.67 17.32 10.26
CA LEU A 624 -31.42 16.15 11.12
C LEU A 624 -31.05 16.57 12.54
N MET A 625 -30.24 17.62 12.70
CA MET A 625 -29.93 18.18 14.02
C MET A 625 -31.17 18.79 14.71
N LEU A 626 -32.06 19.43 13.96
CA LEU A 626 -33.36 19.88 14.50
C LEU A 626 -34.24 18.68 14.93
N ARG A 627 -34.26 17.61 14.12
CA ARG A 627 -35.02 16.38 14.41
C ARG A 627 -34.47 15.66 15.63
N TYR A 628 -33.16 15.51 15.75
CA TYR A 628 -32.51 14.94 16.94
C TYR A 628 -32.92 15.69 18.22
N ASN A 629 -32.81 17.02 18.22
CA ASN A 629 -33.19 17.86 19.37
C ASN A 629 -34.70 17.80 19.68
N SER A 630 -35.55 17.78 18.65
CA SER A 630 -37.00 17.63 18.78
C SER A 630 -37.37 16.27 19.38
N THR A 631 -36.71 15.20 18.94
CA THR A 631 -36.88 13.85 19.44
C THR A 631 -36.47 13.73 20.90
N LEU A 632 -35.33 14.28 21.30
CA LEU A 632 -34.93 14.35 22.71
C LEU A 632 -35.95 15.10 23.56
N THR A 633 -36.52 16.19 23.03
CA THR A 633 -37.58 16.96 23.70
C THR A 633 -38.85 16.12 23.89
N LYS A 634 -39.28 15.40 22.85
CA LYS A 634 -40.44 14.49 22.90
C LYS A 634 -40.24 13.33 23.89
N LEU A 635 -39.05 12.74 23.93
CA LEU A 635 -38.70 11.64 24.86
C LEU A 635 -38.63 12.10 26.32
N ARG A 636 -38.28 13.36 26.56
CA ARG A 636 -38.26 14.00 27.90
C ARG A 636 -39.63 14.51 28.36
N ALA A 637 -40.62 14.60 27.48
CA ALA A 637 -41.95 15.09 27.80
C ALA A 637 -42.78 14.05 28.61
N PRO A 638 -43.78 14.49 29.41
CA PRO A 638 -44.65 13.59 30.16
C PRO A 638 -45.39 12.54 29.31
N VAL A 639 -45.86 11.47 29.95
CA VAL A 639 -46.68 10.43 29.32
C VAL A 639 -47.93 11.07 28.69
N GLY A 640 -48.08 10.94 27.37
CA GLY A 640 -49.20 11.52 26.60
C GLY A 640 -48.80 12.17 25.28
N VAL A 641 -47.51 12.48 25.07
CA VAL A 641 -46.99 12.89 23.76
C VAL A 641 -46.83 11.68 22.86
N THR A 642 -47.37 11.77 21.64
CA THR A 642 -47.28 10.74 20.60
C THR A 642 -45.83 10.56 20.14
N LEU A 643 -45.27 9.37 20.33
CA LEU A 643 -43.88 9.03 19.96
C LEU A 643 -43.78 8.28 18.63
N ILE A 644 -44.87 7.66 18.19
CA ILE A 644 -44.95 6.88 16.95
C ILE A 644 -46.23 7.31 16.21
N PRO A 645 -46.27 7.25 14.88
CA PRO A 645 -47.46 7.63 14.12
C PRO A 645 -48.65 6.70 14.40
N GLU A 646 -49.87 7.27 14.41
CA GLU A 646 -51.12 6.52 14.64
C GLU A 646 -51.61 5.77 13.39
N ASN A 647 -51.17 6.19 12.21
CA ASN A 647 -51.50 5.55 10.95
C ASN A 647 -50.61 4.31 10.74
N GLU A 648 -51.23 3.17 10.42
CA GLU A 648 -50.54 1.88 10.28
C GLU A 648 -49.43 1.89 9.21
N PRO A 649 -49.68 2.35 7.96
CA PRO A 649 -48.61 2.58 6.98
C PRO A 649 -47.43 3.40 7.47
N LEU A 650 -47.70 4.48 8.19
CA LEU A 650 -46.65 5.35 8.71
C LEU A 650 -45.89 4.67 9.87
N ALA A 651 -46.57 3.85 10.67
CA ALA A 651 -45.95 3.09 11.75
C ALA A 651 -44.97 2.03 11.22
N SER A 652 -45.29 1.38 10.10
CA SER A 652 -44.39 0.45 9.42
C SER A 652 -43.14 1.16 8.88
N ILE A 653 -43.32 2.31 8.22
CA ILE A 653 -42.22 3.13 7.70
C ILE A 653 -41.33 3.66 8.83
N TRP A 654 -41.94 4.06 9.94
CA TRP A 654 -41.24 4.51 11.14
C TRP A 654 -40.46 3.35 11.80
N ALA A 655 -41.02 2.15 11.86
CA ALA A 655 -40.35 0.97 12.44
C ALA A 655 -39.14 0.53 11.61
N ASP A 656 -39.22 0.64 10.28
CA ASP A 656 -38.12 0.37 9.36
C ASP A 656 -36.92 1.30 9.60
N GLY A 657 -37.19 2.61 9.73
CA GLY A 657 -36.14 3.59 10.07
C GLY A 657 -35.51 3.31 11.44
N TYR A 658 -36.31 2.93 12.44
CA TYR A 658 -35.82 2.58 13.78
C TYR A 658 -34.89 1.35 13.75
N LEU A 659 -35.26 0.29 13.00
CA LEU A 659 -34.43 -0.91 12.86
C LEU A 659 -33.15 -0.64 12.08
N THR A 660 -33.21 0.26 11.09
CA THR A 660 -32.02 0.70 10.35
C THR A 660 -30.97 1.32 11.27
N ASP A 661 -31.39 2.17 12.23
CA ASP A 661 -30.47 2.65 13.27
C ASP A 661 -29.96 1.50 14.14
N TRP A 662 -30.86 0.64 14.65
CA TRP A 662 -30.47 -0.47 15.53
C TRP A 662 -29.37 -1.32 14.89
N GLU A 663 -29.53 -1.67 13.62
CA GLU A 663 -28.61 -2.53 12.88
C GLU A 663 -27.33 -1.81 12.49
N GLY A 664 -27.42 -0.59 11.96
CA GLY A 664 -26.26 0.20 11.57
C GLY A 664 -25.39 0.60 12.77
N ASN A 665 -26.01 0.88 13.92
CA ASN A 665 -25.33 1.27 15.15
C ASN A 665 -25.20 0.11 16.15
N SER A 666 -25.09 -1.13 15.68
CA SER A 666 -25.12 -2.34 16.52
C SER A 666 -24.14 -2.34 17.71
N LYS A 667 -22.99 -1.65 17.58
CA LYS A 667 -22.02 -1.44 18.67
C LYS A 667 -22.61 -0.72 19.90
N PHE A 668 -23.59 0.17 19.70
CA PHE A 668 -24.32 0.86 20.77
C PHE A 668 -25.56 0.10 21.25
N TRP A 669 -25.84 -1.04 20.64
CA TRP A 669 -26.91 -1.99 21.00
C TRP A 669 -26.33 -3.33 21.50
N PRO A 670 -25.42 -3.34 22.50
CA PRO A 670 -24.68 -4.54 22.86
C PRO A 670 -25.61 -5.58 23.52
N LYS A 671 -25.42 -6.85 23.14
CA LYS A 671 -26.34 -7.96 23.48
C LYS A 671 -26.50 -8.20 24.98
N ASP A 672 -25.49 -7.86 25.77
CA ASP A 672 -25.47 -7.98 27.24
C ASP A 672 -26.32 -6.90 27.94
N LYS A 673 -26.61 -5.78 27.27
CA LYS A 673 -27.53 -4.72 27.75
C LYS A 673 -28.97 -4.90 27.27
N LEU A 674 -29.24 -5.91 26.43
CA LEU A 674 -30.57 -6.18 25.86
C LEU A 674 -31.29 -7.31 26.61
N GLY A 675 -32.36 -6.94 27.31
CA GLY A 675 -33.19 -7.86 28.09
C GLY A 675 -34.32 -8.50 27.28
N LYS A 676 -35.17 -9.26 27.97
CA LYS A 676 -36.35 -9.91 27.38
C LYS A 676 -37.31 -8.89 26.76
N ASN A 677 -37.47 -7.72 27.38
CA ASN A 677 -38.35 -6.66 26.89
C ASN A 677 -37.82 -6.04 25.59
N ASP A 678 -36.50 -5.86 25.46
CA ASP A 678 -35.88 -5.33 24.25
C ASP A 678 -35.97 -6.31 23.09
N LYS A 679 -35.81 -7.61 23.34
CA LYS A 679 -36.03 -8.67 22.33
C LYS A 679 -37.48 -8.73 21.86
N ASN A 680 -38.44 -8.56 22.78
CA ASN A 680 -39.85 -8.50 22.43
C ASN A 680 -40.19 -7.24 21.61
N ALA A 681 -39.62 -6.09 21.99
CA ALA A 681 -39.81 -4.84 21.26
C ALA A 681 -39.18 -4.90 19.87
N ARG A 682 -37.97 -5.44 19.73
CA ARG A 682 -37.32 -5.68 18.43
C ARG A 682 -38.19 -6.54 17.53
N LYS A 683 -38.75 -7.63 18.06
CA LYS A 683 -39.68 -8.47 17.29
C LYS A 683 -40.93 -7.69 16.84
N LEU A 684 -41.52 -6.87 17.71
CA LEU A 684 -42.67 -6.04 17.36
C LEU A 684 -42.31 -4.99 16.29
N LEU A 685 -41.09 -4.45 16.30
CA LEU A 685 -40.57 -3.55 15.27
C LEU A 685 -40.36 -4.27 13.94
N GLU A 686 -39.76 -5.47 13.95
CA GLU A 686 -39.54 -6.30 12.75
C GLU A 686 -40.87 -6.73 12.11
N ASP A 687 -41.83 -7.13 12.94
CA ASP A 687 -43.20 -7.47 12.56
C ASP A 687 -43.91 -6.23 11.95
N ALA A 688 -43.77 -5.04 12.54
CA ALA A 688 -44.35 -3.81 12.00
C ALA A 688 -43.70 -3.36 10.69
N ALA A 689 -42.36 -3.32 10.60
CA ALA A 689 -41.62 -2.96 9.39
C ALA A 689 -41.95 -3.89 8.21
N SER A 690 -42.18 -5.18 8.51
CA SER A 690 -42.55 -6.20 7.53
C SER A 690 -44.06 -6.23 7.19
N TRP A 691 -44.86 -5.30 7.74
CA TRP A 691 -46.32 -5.25 7.58
C TRP A 691 -47.02 -6.52 8.06
N ARG A 692 -46.46 -7.19 9.07
CA ARG A 692 -46.88 -8.49 9.60
C ARG A 692 -46.91 -8.43 11.12
N GLY A 693 -47.91 -7.78 11.71
CA GLY A 693 -47.99 -7.66 13.17
C GLY A 693 -49.33 -7.17 13.69
N ASP A 694 -49.55 -7.34 14.99
CA ASP A 694 -50.68 -6.75 15.71
C ASP A 694 -50.37 -5.27 15.98
N VAL A 695 -50.95 -4.40 15.15
CA VAL A 695 -50.72 -2.94 15.16
C VAL A 695 -51.24 -2.30 16.45
N ASP A 696 -52.33 -2.83 17.03
CA ASP A 696 -52.87 -2.33 18.29
C ASP A 696 -51.93 -2.66 19.44
N ARG A 697 -51.33 -3.85 19.41
CA ARG A 697 -50.28 -4.26 20.34
C ARG A 697 -49.01 -3.44 20.18
N PHE A 698 -48.55 -3.22 18.95
CA PHE A 698 -47.40 -2.36 18.64
C PHE A 698 -47.59 -0.94 19.21
N LYS A 699 -48.75 -0.33 18.94
CA LYS A 699 -49.09 1.02 19.41
C LYS A 699 -49.18 1.15 20.92
N LYS A 700 -49.54 0.07 21.61
CA LYS A 700 -49.68 0.04 23.07
C LYS A 700 -48.35 -0.22 23.79
N GLU A 701 -47.51 -1.12 23.25
CA GLU A 701 -46.31 -1.60 23.93
C GLU A 701 -45.06 -0.76 23.61
N ILE A 702 -44.87 -0.35 22.35
CA ILE A 702 -43.64 0.33 21.91
C ILE A 702 -43.44 1.71 22.56
N PRO A 703 -44.44 2.63 22.64
CA PRO A 703 -44.21 3.95 23.23
C PRO A 703 -43.76 3.91 24.69
N ASN A 704 -44.27 2.96 25.47
CA ASN A 704 -43.87 2.78 26.86
C ASN A 704 -42.48 2.17 26.98
N TRP A 705 -42.15 1.20 26.11
CA TRP A 705 -40.82 0.63 26.03
C TRP A 705 -39.76 1.68 25.63
N LEU A 706 -40.03 2.52 24.63
CA LEU A 706 -39.11 3.59 24.20
C LEU A 706 -38.76 4.55 25.34
N ARG A 707 -39.76 4.98 26.11
CA ARG A 707 -39.54 5.84 27.29
C ARG A 707 -38.73 5.14 28.37
N HIS A 708 -39.05 3.88 28.65
CA HIS A 708 -38.27 3.09 29.62
C HIS A 708 -36.84 2.90 29.13
N ARG A 709 -36.65 2.72 27.83
CA ARG A 709 -35.34 2.50 27.25
C ARG A 709 -34.49 3.76 27.30
N PHE A 710 -35.05 4.89 26.88
CA PHE A 710 -34.44 6.22 27.00
C PHE A 710 -34.03 6.52 28.45
N ALA A 711 -34.91 6.25 29.42
CA ALA A 711 -34.63 6.49 30.83
C ALA A 711 -33.52 5.59 31.43
N ALA A 712 -33.20 4.47 30.77
CA ALA A 712 -32.15 3.55 31.20
C ALA A 712 -30.91 3.55 30.27
N GLN A 713 -30.84 4.48 29.31
CA GLN A 713 -29.64 4.75 28.53
C GLN A 713 -28.54 5.23 29.49
N LYS A 714 -27.33 4.70 29.31
CA LYS A 714 -26.17 5.01 30.15
C LYS A 714 -25.21 5.96 29.44
#